data_AF-A0A6A5Z8Y0-F1
#
_entry.id   AF-A0A6A5Z8Y0-F1
#
_cell.length_a   1.000
_cell.length_b   1.000
_cell.length_c   1.000
_cell.angle_alpha   90.00
_cell.angle_beta   90.00
_cell.angle_gamma   90.00
#
_symmetry.space_group_name_H-M   'P 1'
#
loop_
_entity.id
_entity.type
_entity.pdbx_description
1 polymer ?
#
loop_
_entity_poly.entity_id
_entity_poly.type
_entity_poly.pdbx_seq_one_letter_code
_entity_poly.pdbx_strand_id
1 'polypeptide(L)'
;MDGLGVPTEKPVYIGVWTNWSHGRVLGSTLTLTQRNGTLLIAFIALFVSFVGSNFFKLTAFILHVWTSSGETSKDAIYHQRQAILRNSPSGTDSLWHLLRLVFHWRSKGLMPVRHLVPFLAHAAICVAAFTIAGIFSSRIATPGGSEVLIAGPNCGQPFGLPGSPADLQAGYAGQRSKAYLNYAQDCYSSTSSSGGGICTSFAKAQIPYTALKNASCPFRGDICRAPNTTIQLDTGFVDTHHHLGLNAPASRRLKFRLLMKCAPLVLEEYAVDYTWANGSQVVPYRKYFYGPSWIGTISMRENYTFIQRKIEYSEIRFENRDTVMPLYEIGIEWAFSNDTPRSTWRPIEPLHRNDSDVSLLFLVARDVCYTGPVVDPWFAASKAIGKVTTSGGIQKDIYAADEAASPMACSVQYQLCVPSNSSKNDCSPLGGRRDAAKYFGEDHPEIDKVMWLISLMSNMEIRILITTLGGSFLQAQYGILEGIRSPVPVDQWQTESERLFKVMLAGLQTAAVDRATGPSDSAVRRYTQPPDNDDDRHQCRNQKIRSSAYANFSVFGLSFTLAVGSLIITLNWTVERLYKLWTRKRHASNQYRRLEWTLNGTLQLQRLAHEELGYGDWHHCGEDVPLTEHKLATLDLEDLDHPRLQVTSAAEHDKPSEHTPEMQLSEPVSQVNTAVHEDADASQDLQDESSGNDSGDAVSSPIPISEDEQHHIETGAAIQSSINDPESPERQSSTVQQT
;
A
#
# COMPACT_ATOMS: atom_id res chain seq x y z
N MET A 1 11.70 16.73 -18.11
CA MET A 1 10.48 17.54 -17.98
C MET A 1 9.40 16.66 -17.37
N ASP A 2 9.39 16.53 -16.05
CA ASP A 2 8.94 15.26 -15.44
C ASP A 2 7.63 15.42 -14.69
N GLY A 3 6.59 14.69 -15.15
CA GLY A 3 5.32 14.54 -14.44
C GLY A 3 4.33 15.70 -14.61
N LEU A 4 3.86 15.96 -15.84
CA LEU A 4 2.75 16.91 -16.09
C LEU A 4 1.36 16.36 -15.67
N GLY A 5 1.25 15.61 -14.56
CA GLY A 5 -0.07 15.09 -14.19
C GLY A 5 -0.27 14.25 -12.94
N VAL A 6 0.75 13.68 -12.30
CA VAL A 6 0.65 13.01 -10.98
C VAL A 6 2.00 13.10 -10.26
N PRO A 7 2.03 13.32 -8.93
CA PRO A 7 3.23 13.15 -8.11
C PRO A 7 3.91 11.79 -8.28
N THR A 8 5.24 11.77 -8.25
CA THR A 8 6.06 10.54 -8.28
C THR A 8 5.86 9.69 -7.01
N GLU A 9 5.83 10.34 -5.85
CA GLU A 9 5.37 9.74 -4.60
C GLU A 9 3.91 10.12 -4.32
N LYS A 10 3.05 9.12 -4.11
CA LYS A 10 1.65 9.32 -3.74
C LYS A 10 1.58 9.67 -2.24
N PRO A 11 1.05 10.84 -1.84
CA PRO A 11 0.96 11.23 -0.44
C PRO A 11 0.00 10.31 0.32
N VAL A 12 0.46 9.76 1.44
CA VAL A 12 -0.27 8.79 2.27
C VAL A 12 -0.72 9.44 3.57
N TYR A 13 -1.93 9.12 4.00
CA TYR A 13 -2.47 9.53 5.28
C TYR A 13 -1.75 8.81 6.44
N ILE A 14 -1.15 9.59 7.33
CA ILE A 14 -0.56 9.12 8.60
C ILE A 14 -1.55 9.45 9.71
N GLY A 15 -1.97 8.44 10.48
CA GLY A 15 -3.02 8.59 11.48
C GLY A 15 -4.01 7.41 11.50
N VAL A 16 -5.14 7.60 12.20
CA VAL A 16 -6.18 6.57 12.35
C VAL A 16 -7.27 6.73 11.29
N TRP A 17 -7.55 5.65 10.57
CA TRP A 17 -8.64 5.54 9.59
C TRP A 17 -9.36 4.19 9.73
N THR A 18 -10.41 3.96 8.93
CA THR A 18 -11.17 2.70 8.93
C THR A 18 -11.04 2.01 7.59
N ASN A 19 -10.34 0.87 7.54
CA ASN A 19 -10.30 0.01 6.36
C ASN A 19 -11.59 -0.83 6.29
N TRP A 20 -12.50 -0.42 5.42
CA TRP A 20 -13.82 -1.07 5.29
C TRP A 20 -13.77 -2.49 4.71
N SER A 21 -12.58 -3.03 4.37
CA SER A 21 -12.36 -4.47 4.18
C SER A 21 -12.75 -5.30 5.42
N HIS A 22 -12.58 -4.74 6.62
CA HIS A 22 -12.74 -5.44 7.90
C HIS A 22 -13.81 -4.82 8.81
N GLY A 23 -14.69 -3.98 8.25
CA GLY A 23 -15.75 -3.28 8.98
C GLY A 23 -15.23 -2.23 9.97
N ARG A 24 -16.17 -1.61 10.71
CA ARG A 24 -15.88 -0.41 11.53
C ARG A 24 -14.96 -0.65 12.73
N VAL A 25 -14.98 -1.85 13.32
CA VAL A 25 -14.22 -2.15 14.55
C VAL A 25 -12.86 -2.75 14.22
N LEU A 26 -12.82 -3.93 13.59
CA LEU A 26 -11.58 -4.63 13.26
C LEU A 26 -10.76 -3.91 12.16
N GLY A 27 -11.44 -3.15 11.29
CA GLY A 27 -10.80 -2.30 10.28
C GLY A 27 -10.25 -0.97 10.80
N SER A 28 -10.42 -0.63 12.08
CA SER A 28 -9.79 0.58 12.65
C SER A 28 -8.27 0.42 12.61
N THR A 29 -7.61 1.21 11.76
CA THR A 29 -6.20 1.06 11.37
C THR A 29 -5.43 2.34 11.63
N LEU A 30 -4.28 2.22 12.28
CA LEU A 30 -3.31 3.29 12.47
C LEU A 30 -2.17 3.10 11.44
N THR A 31 -2.01 4.05 10.53
CA THR A 31 -0.90 4.08 9.57
C THR A 31 0.21 5.01 10.07
N LEU A 32 1.44 4.50 10.08
CA LEU A 32 2.66 5.20 10.48
C LEU A 32 3.75 5.07 9.41
N THR A 33 4.74 5.96 9.43
CA THR A 33 6.00 5.75 8.70
C THR A 33 6.69 4.48 9.19
N GLN A 34 7.45 3.80 8.33
CA GLN A 34 8.09 2.53 8.69
C GLN A 34 9.01 2.65 9.93
N ARG A 35 9.73 3.77 10.08
CA ARG A 35 10.53 4.08 11.29
C ARG A 35 9.68 4.09 12.56
N ASN A 36 8.56 4.82 12.56
CA ASN A 36 7.70 4.95 13.73
C ASN A 36 6.93 3.65 14.02
N GLY A 37 6.61 2.87 12.97
CA GLY A 37 6.07 1.52 13.11
C GLY A 37 7.01 0.56 13.83
N THR A 38 8.29 0.53 13.45
CA THR A 38 9.31 -0.31 14.14
C THR A 38 9.46 0.06 15.61
N LEU A 39 9.46 1.36 15.94
CA LEU A 39 9.48 1.84 17.33
C LEU A 39 8.24 1.38 18.12
N LEU A 40 7.05 1.43 17.52
CA LEU A 40 5.81 0.94 18.14
C LEU A 40 5.84 -0.58 18.36
N ILE A 41 6.35 -1.37 17.42
CA ILE A 41 6.52 -2.83 17.59
C ILE A 41 7.46 -3.13 18.78
N ALA A 42 8.60 -2.44 18.85
CA ALA A 42 9.55 -2.60 19.95
C ALA A 42 8.92 -2.24 21.31
N PHE A 43 8.17 -1.14 21.38
CA PHE A 43 7.43 -0.74 22.58
C PHE A 43 6.43 -1.83 23.03
N ILE A 44 5.65 -2.39 22.10
CA ILE A 44 4.65 -3.44 22.45
C ILE A 44 5.35 -4.72 22.92
N ALA A 45 6.46 -5.13 22.30
CA ALA A 45 7.22 -6.31 22.72
C ALA A 45 7.78 -6.15 24.16
N LEU A 46 8.30 -4.97 24.50
CA LEU A 46 8.75 -4.63 25.85
C LEU A 46 7.58 -4.58 26.85
N PHE A 47 6.46 -3.95 26.47
CA PHE A 47 5.25 -3.89 27.28
C PHE A 47 4.69 -5.29 27.59
N VAL A 48 4.57 -6.18 26.59
CA VAL A 48 4.10 -7.56 26.76
C VAL A 48 5.04 -8.36 27.68
N SER A 49 6.35 -8.14 27.59
CA SER A 49 7.34 -8.77 28.48
C SER A 49 7.20 -8.30 29.95
N PHE A 50 6.95 -7.00 30.16
CA PHE A 50 6.66 -6.45 31.49
C PHE A 50 5.32 -6.94 32.05
N VAL A 51 4.27 -7.01 31.22
CA VAL A 51 2.98 -7.61 31.57
C VAL A 51 3.14 -9.07 31.98
N GLY A 52 3.92 -9.87 31.24
CA GLY A 52 4.17 -11.27 31.58
C GLY A 52 4.86 -11.46 32.94
N SER A 53 5.76 -10.54 33.31
CA SER A 53 6.41 -10.54 34.62
C SER A 53 5.42 -10.20 35.75
N ASN A 54 4.49 -9.25 35.52
CA ASN A 54 3.42 -8.93 36.47
C ASN A 54 2.34 -10.03 36.55
N PHE A 55 2.02 -10.69 35.43
CA PHE A 55 1.12 -11.85 35.38
C PHE A 55 1.68 -13.03 36.18
N PHE A 56 2.99 -13.29 36.05
CA PHE A 56 3.64 -14.32 36.85
C PHE A 56 3.53 -14.01 38.34
N LYS A 57 3.86 -12.79 38.79
CA LYS A 57 3.72 -12.39 40.21
C LYS A 57 2.29 -12.55 40.74
N LEU A 58 1.30 -12.06 39.98
CA LEU A 58 -0.12 -12.18 40.32
C LEU A 58 -0.57 -13.65 40.45
N THR A 59 -0.13 -14.52 39.55
CA THR A 59 -0.47 -15.95 39.59
C THR A 59 0.33 -16.73 40.65
N ALA A 60 1.59 -16.35 40.91
CA ALA A 60 2.40 -16.90 41.99
C ALA A 60 1.82 -16.57 43.37
N PHE A 61 1.30 -15.34 43.57
CA PHE A 61 0.52 -14.97 44.75
C PHE A 61 -0.70 -15.89 44.94
N ILE A 62 -1.50 -16.06 43.90
CA ILE A 62 -2.70 -16.91 43.94
C ILE A 62 -2.34 -18.38 44.24
N LEU A 63 -1.29 -18.91 43.60
CA LEU A 63 -0.81 -20.29 43.82
C LEU A 63 -0.25 -20.48 45.24
N HIS A 64 0.53 -19.54 45.76
CA HIS A 64 1.02 -19.58 47.14
C HIS A 64 -0.14 -19.60 48.13
N VAL A 65 -1.06 -18.63 48.04
CA VAL A 65 -2.22 -18.50 48.94
C VAL A 65 -3.15 -19.72 48.86
N TRP A 66 -3.36 -20.29 47.67
CA TRP A 66 -4.21 -21.48 47.51
C TRP A 66 -3.54 -22.75 48.07
N THR A 67 -2.23 -22.91 47.85
CA THR A 67 -1.48 -24.10 48.29
C THR A 67 -0.95 -23.99 49.73
N SER A 68 -1.16 -22.85 50.38
CA SER A 68 -0.85 -22.60 51.79
C SER A 68 -1.84 -23.28 52.74
N SER A 69 -1.31 -23.94 53.78
CA SER A 69 -2.04 -24.77 54.74
C SER A 69 -1.33 -24.78 56.10
N GLY A 70 -1.86 -24.04 57.08
CA GLY A 70 -1.28 -23.89 58.42
C GLY A 70 -1.74 -24.90 59.47
N GLU A 71 -2.23 -26.06 59.06
CA GLU A 71 -2.93 -27.03 59.94
C GLU A 71 -2.08 -28.28 60.27
N THR A 72 -0.93 -28.45 59.61
CA THR A 72 0.08 -29.48 59.95
C THR A 72 1.47 -28.93 59.66
N SER A 73 2.50 -29.49 60.30
CA SER A 73 3.89 -29.33 59.83
C SER A 73 4.04 -29.81 58.38
N LYS A 74 5.02 -29.27 57.65
CA LYS A 74 5.28 -29.51 56.21
C LYS A 74 6.77 -29.70 55.95
N ASP A 75 7.10 -30.44 54.89
CA ASP A 75 8.50 -30.72 54.53
C ASP A 75 9.25 -29.49 54.01
N ALA A 76 10.59 -29.50 54.06
CA ALA A 76 11.44 -28.41 53.58
C ALA A 76 11.12 -27.95 52.14
N ILE A 77 10.72 -28.86 51.25
CA ILE A 77 10.35 -28.55 49.85
C ILE A 77 9.09 -27.70 49.75
N TYR A 78 8.13 -27.86 50.68
CA TYR A 78 6.96 -26.99 50.76
C TYR A 78 7.41 -25.55 51.04
N HIS A 79 8.25 -25.34 52.07
CA HIS A 79 8.73 -24.01 52.44
C HIS A 79 9.63 -23.39 51.36
N GLN A 80 10.57 -24.16 50.81
CA GLN A 80 11.43 -23.73 49.69
C GLN A 80 10.59 -23.31 48.46
N ARG A 81 9.50 -24.03 48.16
CA ARG A 81 8.56 -23.64 47.09
C ARG A 81 7.83 -22.33 47.40
N GLN A 82 7.29 -22.16 48.61
CA GLN A 82 6.58 -20.94 48.99
C GLN A 82 7.52 -19.72 48.93
N ALA A 83 8.77 -19.86 49.41
CA ALA A 83 9.79 -18.82 49.32
C ALA A 83 10.14 -18.45 47.86
N ILE A 84 10.25 -19.42 46.95
CA ILE A 84 10.46 -19.14 45.52
C ILE A 84 9.26 -18.38 44.92
N LEU A 85 8.02 -18.81 45.20
CA LEU A 85 6.82 -18.13 44.70
C LEU A 85 6.67 -16.68 45.23
N ARG A 86 7.20 -16.37 46.42
CA ARG A 86 7.15 -15.03 47.02
C ARG A 86 8.20 -14.06 46.48
N ASN A 87 9.38 -14.56 46.12
CA ASN A 87 10.55 -13.72 45.86
C ASN A 87 11.00 -13.66 44.39
N SER A 88 10.64 -14.63 43.55
CA SER A 88 11.02 -14.60 42.13
C SER A 88 10.43 -13.39 41.38
N PRO A 89 11.25 -12.50 40.78
CA PRO A 89 10.77 -11.31 40.07
C PRO A 89 10.09 -11.62 38.73
N SER A 90 10.24 -12.83 38.19
CA SER A 90 9.67 -13.24 36.90
C SER A 90 9.44 -14.77 36.85
N GLY A 91 8.71 -15.23 35.83
CA GLY A 91 8.54 -16.66 35.56
C GLY A 91 9.83 -17.34 35.10
N THR A 92 10.77 -16.62 34.46
CA THR A 92 12.08 -17.16 34.05
C THR A 92 12.95 -17.45 35.26
N ASP A 93 12.98 -16.53 36.22
CA ASP A 93 13.69 -16.70 37.49
C ASP A 93 13.10 -17.86 38.31
N SER A 94 11.77 -17.89 38.48
CA SER A 94 11.11 -18.97 39.22
C SER A 94 11.32 -20.34 38.58
N LEU A 95 11.27 -20.43 37.24
CA LEU A 95 11.58 -21.65 36.50
C LEU A 95 13.02 -22.12 36.79
N TRP A 96 14.00 -21.21 36.82
CA TRP A 96 15.39 -21.53 37.12
C TRP A 96 15.59 -22.00 38.56
N HIS A 97 14.99 -21.33 39.54
CA HIS A 97 15.02 -21.74 40.94
C HIS A 97 14.32 -23.09 41.18
N LEU A 98 13.17 -23.33 40.54
CA LEU A 98 12.47 -24.63 40.61
C LEU A 98 13.25 -25.76 39.91
N LEU A 99 13.92 -25.49 38.79
CA LEU A 99 14.82 -26.46 38.13
C LEU A 99 16.02 -26.81 39.01
N ARG A 100 16.67 -25.81 39.64
CA ARG A 100 17.72 -26.04 40.63
C ARG A 100 17.21 -26.87 41.81
N LEU A 101 16.02 -26.57 42.33
CA LEU A 101 15.40 -27.32 43.43
C LEU A 101 15.18 -28.79 43.05
N VAL A 102 14.60 -29.06 41.88
CA VAL A 102 14.44 -30.42 41.34
C VAL A 102 15.79 -31.12 41.16
N PHE A 103 16.81 -30.44 40.65
CA PHE A 103 18.13 -31.02 40.39
C PHE A 103 18.83 -31.52 41.67
N HIS A 104 18.68 -30.83 42.80
CA HIS A 104 19.27 -31.23 44.08
C HIS A 104 18.44 -32.34 44.75
N TRP A 105 17.11 -32.19 44.80
CA TRP A 105 16.23 -33.15 45.47
C TRP A 105 16.03 -34.47 44.71
N ARG A 106 16.29 -34.55 43.39
CA ARG A 106 16.19 -35.82 42.62
C ARG A 106 17.07 -36.96 43.18
N SER A 107 18.17 -36.61 43.84
CA SER A 107 19.08 -37.57 44.50
C SER A 107 18.49 -38.20 45.77
N LYS A 108 17.41 -37.62 46.31
CA LYS A 108 16.74 -38.05 47.54
C LYS A 108 15.39 -38.74 47.28
N GLY A 109 14.92 -38.79 46.03
CA GLY A 109 13.76 -39.59 45.62
C GLY A 109 12.84 -38.93 44.58
N LEU A 110 11.89 -39.71 44.04
CA LEU A 110 10.94 -39.27 43.01
C LEU A 110 9.67 -38.62 43.59
N MET A 111 9.17 -39.11 44.73
CA MET A 111 7.98 -38.56 45.41
C MET A 111 8.09 -37.04 45.68
N PRO A 112 9.20 -36.50 46.22
CA PRO A 112 9.27 -35.08 46.55
C PRO A 112 9.31 -34.19 45.29
N VAL A 113 9.96 -34.66 44.22
CA VAL A 113 10.01 -33.98 42.91
C VAL A 113 8.62 -33.85 42.27
N ARG A 114 7.74 -34.85 42.44
CA ARG A 114 6.38 -34.85 41.89
C ARG A 114 5.55 -33.64 42.34
N HIS A 115 5.80 -33.11 43.54
CA HIS A 115 5.10 -31.95 44.08
C HIS A 115 5.57 -30.60 43.48
N LEU A 116 6.72 -30.57 42.79
CA LEU A 116 7.24 -29.36 42.12
C LEU A 116 6.79 -29.25 40.66
N VAL A 117 6.46 -30.37 40.01
CA VAL A 117 6.01 -30.45 38.61
C VAL A 117 4.93 -29.41 38.23
N PRO A 118 3.81 -29.21 38.96
CA PRO A 118 2.79 -28.25 38.55
C PRO A 118 3.26 -26.79 38.60
N PHE A 119 4.19 -26.44 39.50
CA PHE A 119 4.73 -25.08 39.62
C PHE A 119 5.79 -24.82 38.54
N LEU A 120 6.62 -25.82 38.24
CA LEU A 120 7.57 -25.80 37.14
C LEU A 120 6.84 -25.68 35.79
N ALA A 121 5.74 -26.44 35.61
CA ALA A 121 4.87 -26.33 34.45
C ALA A 121 4.20 -24.94 34.36
N HIS A 122 3.67 -24.39 35.46
CA HIS A 122 3.11 -23.03 35.49
C HIS A 122 4.13 -21.97 35.07
N ALA A 123 5.34 -22.00 35.64
CA ALA A 123 6.41 -21.08 35.29
C ALA A 123 6.82 -21.21 33.81
N ALA A 124 7.02 -22.44 33.32
CA ALA A 124 7.35 -22.71 31.92
C ALA A 124 6.25 -22.26 30.95
N ILE A 125 4.98 -22.50 31.28
CA ILE A 125 3.82 -22.05 30.49
C ILE A 125 3.74 -20.51 30.45
N CYS A 126 3.95 -19.83 31.59
CA CYS A 126 3.97 -18.37 31.64
C CYS A 126 5.11 -17.80 30.78
N VAL A 127 6.32 -18.35 30.89
CA VAL A 127 7.47 -17.93 30.07
C VAL A 127 7.17 -18.15 28.59
N ALA A 128 6.78 -19.36 28.19
CA ALA A 128 6.49 -19.68 26.80
C ALA A 128 5.38 -18.80 26.22
N ALA A 129 4.26 -18.63 26.94
CA ALA A 129 3.12 -17.83 26.48
C ALA A 129 3.49 -16.35 26.26
N PHE A 130 4.22 -15.73 27.20
CA PHE A 130 4.59 -14.32 27.08
C PHE A 130 5.78 -14.08 26.13
N THR A 131 6.72 -15.01 26.00
CA THR A 131 7.75 -14.96 24.94
C THR A 131 7.11 -15.08 23.56
N ILE A 132 6.17 -16.02 23.35
CA ILE A 132 5.42 -16.15 22.10
C ILE A 132 4.61 -14.87 21.84
N ALA A 133 3.86 -14.36 22.83
CA ALA A 133 3.10 -13.11 22.68
C ALA A 133 3.99 -11.90 22.38
N GLY A 134 5.21 -11.84 22.94
CA GLY A 134 6.20 -10.81 22.63
C GLY A 134 6.68 -10.87 21.17
N ILE A 135 7.05 -12.06 20.68
CA ILE A 135 7.47 -12.27 19.27
C ILE A 135 6.31 -11.97 18.30
N PHE A 136 5.12 -12.49 18.59
CA PHE A 136 3.93 -12.33 17.77
C PHE A 136 3.24 -10.97 17.95
N SER A 137 3.72 -10.08 18.84
CA SER A 137 3.24 -8.69 18.93
C SER A 137 3.37 -7.94 17.61
N SER A 138 4.37 -8.30 16.80
CA SER A 138 4.55 -7.89 15.41
C SER A 138 3.31 -8.13 14.53
N ARG A 139 2.45 -9.11 14.83
CA ARG A 139 1.18 -9.39 14.12
C ARG A 139 0.03 -8.43 14.47
N ILE A 140 0.24 -7.52 15.44
CA ILE A 140 -0.67 -6.38 15.66
C ILE A 140 -0.48 -5.34 14.54
N ALA A 141 0.69 -5.30 13.90
CA ALA A 141 0.82 -4.73 12.57
C ALA A 141 0.09 -5.64 11.57
N THR A 142 -0.80 -5.06 10.76
CA THR A 142 -1.86 -5.76 10.01
C THR A 142 -1.28 -6.79 9.02
N PRO A 143 -1.37 -8.11 9.28
CA PRO A 143 -0.60 -9.11 8.52
C PRO A 143 -1.08 -9.36 7.07
N GLY A 144 -2.11 -8.65 6.62
CA GLY A 144 -2.82 -8.92 5.37
C GLY A 144 -2.82 -7.77 4.36
N GLY A 145 -2.13 -6.66 4.62
CA GLY A 145 -2.19 -5.52 3.70
C GLY A 145 -1.19 -4.41 3.93
N SER A 146 -0.38 -4.17 2.92
CA SER A 146 0.21 -2.87 2.59
C SER A 146 -0.85 -1.82 2.15
N GLU A 147 -2.14 -2.05 2.40
CA GLU A 147 -3.23 -1.13 2.04
C GLU A 147 -3.10 0.18 2.84
N VAL A 148 -2.85 1.29 2.16
CA VAL A 148 -2.73 2.63 2.76
C VAL A 148 -3.71 3.60 2.11
N LEU A 149 -4.15 4.58 2.87
CA LEU A 149 -5.10 5.61 2.46
C LEU A 149 -4.35 6.80 1.84
N ILE A 150 -4.84 7.35 0.73
CA ILE A 150 -4.26 8.53 0.07
C ILE A 150 -4.67 9.82 0.80
N ALA A 151 -3.75 10.78 0.87
CA ALA A 151 -3.97 12.14 1.38
C ALA A 151 -3.54 13.18 0.32
N GLY A 152 -4.19 13.16 -0.86
CA GLY A 152 -3.90 14.07 -1.96
C GLY A 152 -4.30 15.52 -1.63
N PRO A 153 -3.36 16.48 -1.63
CA PRO A 153 -3.67 17.88 -1.32
C PRO A 153 -4.43 18.59 -2.46
N ASN A 154 -4.35 18.06 -3.68
CA ASN A 154 -4.93 18.66 -4.89
C ASN A 154 -6.11 17.83 -5.45
N CYS A 155 -6.78 17.02 -4.61
CA CYS A 155 -7.82 16.09 -5.08
C CYS A 155 -8.94 16.81 -5.87
N GLY A 156 -9.32 16.24 -7.01
CA GLY A 156 -10.32 16.82 -7.89
C GLY A 156 -10.28 16.23 -9.30
N GLN A 157 -11.17 16.69 -10.18
CA GLN A 157 -11.25 16.26 -11.58
C GLN A 157 -10.38 17.15 -12.48
N PRO A 158 -9.29 16.66 -13.08
CA PRO A 158 -8.52 17.43 -14.07
C PRO A 158 -9.42 17.87 -15.23
N PHE A 159 -9.33 19.14 -15.63
CA PHE A 159 -10.16 19.75 -16.68
C PHE A 159 -11.68 19.68 -16.42
N GLY A 160 -12.10 19.62 -15.16
CA GLY A 160 -13.52 19.81 -14.78
C GLY A 160 -13.96 21.27 -14.81
N LEU A 161 -13.02 22.24 -14.77
CA LEU A 161 -13.32 23.67 -14.88
C LEU A 161 -13.21 24.15 -16.35
N PRO A 162 -14.08 25.08 -16.80
CA PRO A 162 -14.04 25.62 -18.15
C PRO A 162 -12.81 26.52 -18.39
N GLY A 163 -12.50 26.77 -19.67
CA GLY A 163 -11.42 27.68 -20.08
C GLY A 163 -10.01 27.06 -20.13
N SER A 164 -9.90 25.73 -20.01
CA SER A 164 -8.63 25.02 -20.20
C SER A 164 -8.17 25.03 -21.66
N PRO A 165 -6.89 25.33 -21.97
CA PRO A 165 -6.35 25.19 -23.32
C PRO A 165 -6.44 23.74 -23.83
N ALA A 166 -6.87 23.57 -25.08
CA ALA A 166 -7.03 22.25 -25.69
C ALA A 166 -5.70 21.47 -25.75
N ASP A 167 -4.59 22.15 -26.05
CA ASP A 167 -3.26 21.54 -26.14
C ASP A 167 -2.76 21.02 -24.79
N LEU A 168 -3.11 21.70 -23.69
CA LEU A 168 -2.79 21.26 -22.32
C LEU A 168 -3.60 20.01 -21.95
N GLN A 169 -4.87 19.95 -22.35
CA GLN A 169 -5.72 18.78 -22.15
C GLN A 169 -5.23 17.58 -22.99
N ALA A 170 -4.88 17.81 -24.26
CA ALA A 170 -4.32 16.78 -25.14
C ALA A 170 -2.96 16.27 -24.64
N GLY A 171 -2.07 17.16 -24.20
CA GLY A 171 -0.76 16.80 -23.63
C GLY A 171 -0.88 15.99 -22.34
N TYR A 172 -1.78 16.37 -21.43
CA TYR A 172 -2.10 15.58 -20.23
C TYR A 172 -2.64 14.20 -20.61
N ALA A 173 -3.65 14.14 -21.49
CA ALA A 173 -4.26 12.89 -21.91
C ALA A 173 -3.22 11.94 -22.56
N GLY A 174 -2.32 12.45 -23.40
CA GLY A 174 -1.21 11.68 -23.96
C GLY A 174 -0.27 11.09 -22.90
N GLN A 175 0.12 11.89 -21.89
CA GLN A 175 0.95 11.38 -20.79
C GLN A 175 0.22 10.35 -19.92
N ARG A 176 -1.09 10.51 -19.68
CA ARG A 176 -1.89 9.51 -18.94
C ARG A 176 -2.06 8.22 -19.75
N SER A 177 -2.49 8.29 -21.01
CA SER A 177 -2.62 7.13 -21.89
C SER A 177 -1.32 6.34 -22.02
N LYS A 178 -0.16 7.02 -22.12
CA LYS A 178 1.15 6.36 -22.13
C LYS A 178 1.44 5.64 -20.81
N ALA A 179 1.10 6.23 -19.66
CA ALA A 179 1.23 5.56 -18.36
C ALA A 179 0.29 4.35 -18.23
N TYR A 180 -0.93 4.44 -18.78
CA TYR A 180 -1.89 3.32 -18.82
C TYR A 180 -1.36 2.17 -19.70
N LEU A 181 -0.77 2.50 -20.86
CA LEU A 181 -0.16 1.54 -21.77
C LEU A 181 1.01 0.79 -21.12
N ASN A 182 1.92 1.53 -20.46
CA ASN A 182 3.04 0.94 -19.72
C ASN A 182 2.52 0.01 -18.61
N TYR A 183 1.56 0.45 -17.79
CA TYR A 183 1.00 -0.39 -16.72
C TYR A 183 0.30 -1.65 -17.27
N ALA A 184 -0.38 -1.54 -18.41
CA ALA A 184 -0.98 -2.70 -19.09
C ALA A 184 0.08 -3.70 -19.59
N GLN A 185 1.23 -3.24 -20.07
CA GLN A 185 2.36 -4.11 -20.44
C GLN A 185 2.97 -4.78 -19.20
N ASP A 186 3.35 -3.98 -18.20
CA ASP A 186 4.12 -4.44 -17.05
C ASP A 186 3.28 -5.30 -16.10
N CYS A 187 1.98 -5.01 -15.95
CA CYS A 187 1.14 -5.56 -14.88
C CYS A 187 -0.07 -6.36 -15.34
N TYR A 188 -0.48 -6.34 -16.63
CA TYR A 188 -1.52 -7.22 -17.20
C TYR A 188 -0.95 -8.33 -18.11
N SER A 189 0.35 -8.63 -18.00
CA SER A 189 0.95 -9.85 -18.57
C SER A 189 0.72 -11.06 -17.66
N SER A 190 0.72 -12.27 -18.25
CA SER A 190 0.60 -13.55 -17.52
C SER A 190 1.91 -13.98 -16.84
N THR A 191 3.06 -13.45 -17.29
CA THR A 191 4.39 -13.73 -16.75
C THR A 191 4.80 -12.78 -15.62
N SER A 192 4.12 -11.64 -15.48
CA SER A 192 4.40 -10.63 -14.46
C SER A 192 3.99 -11.13 -13.08
N SER A 193 4.97 -11.39 -12.21
CA SER A 193 4.68 -11.70 -10.81
C SER A 193 4.04 -10.48 -10.13
N SER A 194 2.87 -10.68 -9.51
CA SER A 194 2.05 -9.62 -8.91
C SER A 194 2.62 -8.97 -7.63
N GLY A 195 3.91 -9.19 -7.39
CA GLY A 195 4.74 -8.54 -6.37
C GLY A 195 5.76 -7.53 -6.94
N GLY A 196 5.86 -7.36 -8.26
CA GLY A 196 6.66 -6.28 -8.86
C GLY A 196 6.17 -4.90 -8.37
N GLY A 197 7.11 -4.03 -7.95
CA GLY A 197 6.79 -2.82 -7.18
C GLY A 197 5.72 -1.92 -7.81
N ILE A 198 5.87 -1.61 -9.10
CA ILE A 198 4.90 -0.80 -9.86
C ILE A 198 3.50 -1.44 -9.84
N CYS A 199 3.39 -2.76 -9.97
CA CYS A 199 2.12 -3.49 -9.96
C CYS A 199 1.43 -3.51 -8.59
N THR A 200 2.11 -3.08 -7.51
CA THR A 200 1.47 -2.82 -6.21
C THR A 200 0.87 -1.41 -6.08
N SER A 201 0.96 -0.56 -7.10
CA SER A 201 0.47 0.84 -7.10
C SER A 201 -1.02 1.05 -6.82
N PHE A 202 -1.84 0.00 -6.87
CA PHE A 202 -3.31 0.01 -6.77
C PHE A 202 -3.81 -1.04 -5.78
N ALA A 203 -5.09 -0.99 -5.41
CA ALA A 203 -5.71 -1.99 -4.52
C ALA A 203 -5.63 -3.43 -5.07
N LYS A 204 -5.70 -3.59 -6.40
CA LYS A 204 -5.41 -4.82 -7.14
C LYS A 204 -4.45 -4.53 -8.28
N ALA A 205 -3.52 -5.45 -8.57
CA ALA A 205 -2.61 -5.31 -9.71
C ALA A 205 -3.30 -5.42 -11.08
N GLN A 206 -4.46 -6.10 -11.12
CA GLN A 206 -5.28 -6.30 -12.31
C GLN A 206 -6.76 -6.26 -11.91
N ILE A 207 -7.61 -5.71 -12.77
CA ILE A 207 -9.06 -6.00 -12.77
C ILE A 207 -9.24 -7.35 -13.47
N PRO A 208 -9.95 -8.33 -12.87
CA PRO A 208 -10.21 -9.61 -13.53
C PRO A 208 -11.16 -9.44 -14.72
N TYR A 209 -10.94 -10.23 -15.76
CA TYR A 209 -11.82 -10.33 -16.92
C TYR A 209 -11.74 -11.74 -17.52
N THR A 210 -12.68 -12.04 -18.41
CA THR A 210 -12.73 -13.26 -19.22
C THR A 210 -12.60 -12.90 -20.69
N ALA A 211 -11.94 -13.77 -21.47
CA ALA A 211 -11.73 -13.60 -22.89
C ALA A 211 -12.27 -14.81 -23.67
N LEU A 212 -13.12 -14.55 -24.65
CA LEU A 212 -13.74 -15.56 -25.53
C LEU A 212 -13.38 -15.22 -26.97
N LYS A 213 -12.49 -16.01 -27.59
CA LYS A 213 -11.94 -15.80 -28.94
C LYS A 213 -12.83 -16.31 -30.10
N ASN A 214 -13.98 -16.88 -29.78
CA ASN A 214 -14.93 -17.50 -30.71
C ASN A 214 -16.38 -17.07 -30.44
N ALA A 215 -16.57 -15.79 -30.13
CA ALA A 215 -17.91 -15.21 -30.04
C ALA A 215 -18.51 -14.99 -31.45
N SER A 216 -19.83 -14.81 -31.48
CA SER A 216 -20.55 -14.35 -32.69
C SER A 216 -20.34 -12.85 -32.93
N CYS A 217 -20.37 -12.45 -34.20
CA CYS A 217 -20.42 -11.06 -34.66
C CYS A 217 -21.37 -10.20 -33.81
N PRO A 218 -20.94 -9.01 -33.33
CA PRO A 218 -21.81 -8.13 -32.53
C PRO A 218 -22.65 -7.18 -33.40
N PHE A 219 -22.48 -7.22 -34.72
CA PHE A 219 -23.16 -6.36 -35.70
C PHE A 219 -24.22 -7.15 -36.48
N ARG A 220 -25.06 -6.46 -37.26
CA ARG A 220 -26.16 -7.07 -38.04
C ARG A 220 -25.68 -7.43 -39.44
N GLY A 221 -26.19 -8.55 -39.96
CA GLY A 221 -25.83 -9.06 -41.29
C GLY A 221 -24.36 -9.51 -41.39
N ASP A 222 -23.91 -9.81 -42.61
CA ASP A 222 -22.62 -10.44 -42.88
C ASP A 222 -21.43 -9.45 -42.90
N ILE A 223 -21.54 -8.33 -42.18
CA ILE A 223 -20.53 -7.26 -42.21
C ILE A 223 -19.24 -7.62 -41.45
N CYS A 224 -19.28 -8.58 -40.53
CA CYS A 224 -18.08 -9.13 -39.90
C CYS A 224 -17.36 -10.08 -40.87
N ARG A 225 -16.12 -9.74 -41.27
CA ARG A 225 -15.24 -10.61 -42.11
C ARG A 225 -14.97 -11.97 -41.46
N ALA A 226 -15.03 -12.05 -40.14
CA ALA A 226 -14.76 -13.27 -39.38
C ALA A 226 -15.86 -13.52 -38.31
N PRO A 227 -17.06 -13.95 -38.71
CA PRO A 227 -18.26 -13.88 -37.86
C PRO A 227 -18.24 -14.83 -36.65
N ASN A 228 -17.45 -15.90 -36.72
CA ASN A 228 -17.33 -16.93 -35.66
C ASN A 228 -16.04 -16.82 -34.83
N THR A 229 -15.21 -15.81 -35.07
CA THR A 229 -13.97 -15.54 -34.30
C THR A 229 -13.98 -14.14 -33.69
N THR A 230 -15.16 -13.54 -33.46
CA THR A 230 -15.27 -12.29 -32.70
C THR A 230 -14.63 -12.48 -31.32
N ILE A 231 -13.78 -11.55 -30.90
CA ILE A 231 -13.28 -11.55 -29.53
C ILE A 231 -14.28 -10.82 -28.63
N GLN A 232 -14.70 -11.48 -27.55
CA GLN A 232 -15.50 -10.90 -26.48
C GLN A 232 -14.67 -10.86 -25.18
N LEU A 233 -14.69 -9.70 -24.52
CA LEU A 233 -13.92 -9.40 -23.32
C LEU A 233 -14.86 -8.83 -22.26
N ASP A 234 -14.96 -9.49 -21.10
CA ASP A 234 -15.98 -9.21 -20.08
C ASP A 234 -15.38 -9.23 -18.68
N THR A 235 -15.49 -8.13 -17.94
CA THR A 235 -14.97 -8.02 -16.56
C THR A 235 -15.79 -8.79 -15.52
N GLY A 236 -17.04 -9.16 -15.83
CA GLY A 236 -18.03 -9.41 -14.79
C GLY A 236 -18.21 -8.16 -13.90
N PHE A 237 -18.66 -8.35 -12.66
CA PHE A 237 -18.91 -7.23 -11.73
C PHE A 237 -17.66 -6.76 -10.99
N VAL A 238 -17.10 -5.64 -11.46
CA VAL A 238 -16.02 -4.88 -10.82
C VAL A 238 -16.59 -4.00 -9.70
N ASP A 239 -16.36 -4.43 -8.46
CA ASP A 239 -16.67 -3.67 -7.25
C ASP A 239 -15.64 -2.53 -7.02
N THR A 240 -16.12 -1.30 -6.77
CA THR A 240 -15.25 -0.12 -6.66
C THR A 240 -14.34 -0.15 -5.42
N HIS A 241 -14.74 -0.81 -4.34
CA HIS A 241 -13.90 -0.96 -3.15
C HIS A 241 -12.80 -2.00 -3.36
N HIS A 242 -13.16 -3.15 -3.92
CA HIS A 242 -12.24 -4.29 -4.01
C HIS A 242 -11.29 -4.25 -5.21
N HIS A 243 -11.58 -3.47 -6.27
CA HIS A 243 -10.74 -3.41 -7.48
C HIS A 243 -10.17 -2.02 -7.77
N LEU A 244 -10.98 -0.96 -7.63
CA LEU A 244 -10.53 0.42 -7.83
C LEU A 244 -9.93 1.04 -6.56
N GLY A 245 -10.30 0.54 -5.38
CA GLY A 245 -9.75 0.99 -4.09
C GLY A 245 -10.56 2.07 -3.38
N LEU A 246 -11.83 2.27 -3.71
CA LEU A 246 -12.71 3.19 -2.96
C LEU A 246 -13.03 2.61 -1.57
N ASN A 247 -12.38 3.10 -0.52
CA ASN A 247 -12.52 2.69 0.88
C ASN A 247 -13.89 3.10 1.49
N ALA A 248 -14.97 2.49 1.02
CA ALA A 248 -16.34 2.74 1.45
C ALA A 248 -16.98 1.54 2.20
N PRO A 249 -17.95 1.78 3.11
CA PRO A 249 -18.83 0.74 3.64
C PRO A 249 -19.71 0.15 2.52
N ALA A 250 -20.28 -1.04 2.73
CA ALA A 250 -21.05 -1.76 1.70
C ALA A 250 -22.21 -0.95 1.07
N SER A 251 -22.89 -0.12 1.86
CA SER A 251 -23.96 0.80 1.42
C SER A 251 -23.48 2.01 0.60
N ARG A 252 -22.18 2.12 0.32
CA ARG A 252 -21.57 3.15 -0.55
C ARG A 252 -20.66 2.53 -1.62
N ARG A 253 -20.79 1.23 -1.90
CA ARG A 253 -20.03 0.52 -2.96
C ARG A 253 -20.88 0.40 -4.22
N LEU A 254 -20.38 0.98 -5.31
CA LEU A 254 -20.90 0.70 -6.64
C LEU A 254 -20.24 -0.56 -7.20
N LYS A 255 -20.94 -1.19 -8.15
CA LYS A 255 -20.36 -2.21 -9.03
C LYS A 255 -20.63 -1.81 -10.47
N PHE A 256 -19.74 -2.16 -11.38
CA PHE A 256 -20.00 -2.04 -12.81
C PHE A 256 -19.51 -3.27 -13.55
N ARG A 257 -19.93 -3.42 -14.80
CA ARG A 257 -19.43 -4.43 -15.74
C ARG A 257 -19.13 -3.75 -17.07
N LEU A 258 -17.95 -4.05 -17.62
CA LEU A 258 -17.52 -3.63 -18.94
C LEU A 258 -17.46 -4.88 -19.84
N LEU A 259 -18.15 -4.79 -20.97
CA LEU A 259 -18.22 -5.84 -21.99
C LEU A 259 -17.83 -5.22 -23.35
N MET A 260 -16.71 -5.66 -23.91
CA MET A 260 -16.25 -5.25 -25.25
C MET A 260 -16.33 -6.44 -26.22
N LYS A 261 -16.74 -6.19 -27.45
CA LYS A 261 -16.69 -7.15 -28.56
C LYS A 261 -16.09 -6.50 -29.78
N CYS A 262 -15.06 -7.09 -30.39
CA CYS A 262 -14.40 -6.56 -31.58
C CYS A 262 -14.40 -7.57 -32.73
N ALA A 263 -14.60 -7.09 -33.96
CA ALA A 263 -14.60 -7.89 -35.18
C ALA A 263 -14.07 -7.10 -36.40
N PRO A 264 -13.14 -7.66 -37.20
CA PRO A 264 -12.75 -7.11 -38.50
C PRO A 264 -13.93 -7.11 -39.47
N LEU A 265 -14.01 -6.09 -40.34
CA LEU A 265 -15.14 -5.89 -41.25
C LEU A 265 -14.84 -6.31 -42.70
N VAL A 266 -15.89 -6.61 -43.46
CA VAL A 266 -15.83 -6.80 -44.91
C VAL A 266 -15.64 -5.46 -45.63
N LEU A 267 -14.94 -5.49 -46.76
CA LEU A 267 -14.39 -4.30 -47.44
C LEU A 267 -14.97 -4.05 -48.84
N GLU A 268 -15.35 -5.12 -49.55
CA GLU A 268 -15.58 -5.10 -51.01
C GLU A 268 -16.75 -4.20 -51.44
N GLU A 269 -17.80 -4.11 -50.64
CA GLU A 269 -18.96 -3.23 -50.87
C GLU A 269 -18.79 -1.84 -50.22
N TYR A 270 -17.76 -1.65 -49.39
CA TYR A 270 -17.60 -0.50 -48.50
C TYR A 270 -16.33 0.33 -48.77
N ALA A 271 -15.57 0.04 -49.84
CA ALA A 271 -14.37 0.78 -50.22
C ALA A 271 -14.37 1.12 -51.71
N VAL A 272 -14.13 2.40 -52.04
CA VAL A 272 -14.09 2.91 -53.43
C VAL A 272 -12.82 3.72 -53.64
N ASP A 273 -12.18 3.53 -54.80
CA ASP A 273 -11.03 4.33 -55.21
C ASP A 273 -11.48 5.76 -55.56
N TYR A 274 -10.72 6.76 -55.09
CA TYR A 274 -10.98 8.17 -55.32
C TYR A 274 -9.67 8.89 -55.62
N THR A 275 -9.60 9.58 -56.76
CA THR A 275 -8.43 10.40 -57.11
C THR A 275 -8.70 11.84 -56.72
N TRP A 276 -7.86 12.39 -55.83
CA TRP A 276 -7.82 13.82 -55.57
C TRP A 276 -6.90 14.49 -56.59
N ALA A 277 -7.32 15.63 -57.13
CA ALA A 277 -6.54 16.40 -58.09
C ALA A 277 -6.60 17.88 -57.72
N ASN A 278 -5.44 18.53 -57.63
CA ASN A 278 -5.31 19.97 -57.39
C ASN A 278 -4.16 20.53 -58.24
N GLY A 279 -4.49 21.33 -59.25
CA GLY A 279 -3.53 21.74 -60.27
C GLY A 279 -2.90 20.53 -60.98
N SER A 280 -1.58 20.42 -60.95
CA SER A 280 -0.82 19.28 -61.47
C SER A 280 -0.66 18.12 -60.47
N GLN A 281 -1.02 18.31 -59.19
CA GLN A 281 -0.88 17.26 -58.17
C GLN A 281 -2.07 16.31 -58.23
N VAL A 282 -1.80 15.04 -58.59
CA VAL A 282 -2.80 13.96 -58.64
C VAL A 282 -2.40 12.91 -57.62
N VAL A 283 -3.29 12.61 -56.66
CA VAL A 283 -3.03 11.67 -55.56
C VAL A 283 -4.15 10.64 -55.47
N PRO A 284 -3.86 9.33 -55.56
CA PRO A 284 -4.85 8.30 -55.41
C PRO A 284 -5.16 8.03 -53.93
N TYR A 285 -6.44 7.91 -53.60
CA TYR A 285 -6.97 7.59 -52.28
C TYR A 285 -7.97 6.42 -52.37
N ARG A 286 -8.25 5.83 -51.21
CA ARG A 286 -9.27 4.81 -50.94
C ARG A 286 -10.26 5.43 -49.95
N LYS A 287 -11.53 5.61 -50.33
CA LYS A 287 -12.62 6.10 -49.46
C LYS A 287 -13.42 4.93 -48.91
N TYR A 288 -13.76 4.99 -47.63
CA TYR A 288 -14.48 3.94 -46.90
C TYR A 288 -15.88 4.40 -46.52
N PHE A 289 -16.90 3.57 -46.72
CA PHE A 289 -18.33 3.94 -46.69
C PHE A 289 -19.15 3.17 -45.65
N TYR A 290 -18.62 3.04 -44.44
CA TYR A 290 -19.37 2.52 -43.28
C TYR A 290 -20.39 3.54 -42.72
N GLY A 291 -20.57 4.69 -43.38
CA GLY A 291 -21.50 5.76 -43.02
C GLY A 291 -20.84 7.15 -43.06
N PRO A 292 -21.61 8.25 -43.01
CA PRO A 292 -21.08 9.60 -43.10
C PRO A 292 -20.40 10.05 -41.79
N SER A 293 -19.21 10.64 -41.88
CA SER A 293 -18.52 11.32 -40.78
C SER A 293 -18.75 12.84 -40.76
N TRP A 294 -18.45 13.47 -39.63
CA TRP A 294 -18.52 14.92 -39.39
C TRP A 294 -17.09 15.46 -39.18
N ILE A 295 -16.68 16.40 -40.04
CA ILE A 295 -15.36 17.04 -39.97
C ILE A 295 -15.50 18.40 -39.30
N GLY A 296 -14.70 18.63 -38.26
CA GLY A 296 -14.65 19.90 -37.53
C GLY A 296 -15.93 20.23 -36.75
N THR A 297 -16.20 21.53 -36.58
CA THR A 297 -17.31 22.04 -35.77
C THR A 297 -18.66 21.94 -36.49
N ILE A 298 -19.22 20.73 -36.49
CA ILE A 298 -20.65 20.40 -36.68
C ILE A 298 -21.21 20.63 -38.11
N SER A 299 -20.59 21.48 -38.93
CA SER A 299 -21.17 21.97 -40.19
C SER A 299 -20.73 21.21 -41.47
N MET A 300 -19.61 20.50 -41.47
CA MET A 300 -19.15 19.71 -42.62
C MET A 300 -19.42 18.22 -42.41
N ARG A 301 -20.32 17.67 -43.24
CA ARG A 301 -20.68 16.24 -43.25
C ARG A 301 -20.18 15.61 -44.54
N GLU A 302 -19.27 14.66 -44.42
CA GLU A 302 -18.80 13.89 -45.55
C GLU A 302 -19.76 12.74 -45.89
N ASN A 303 -19.71 12.27 -47.14
CA ASN A 303 -20.50 11.10 -47.55
C ASN A 303 -19.76 9.76 -47.32
N TYR A 304 -18.48 9.82 -46.96
CA TYR A 304 -17.64 8.71 -46.55
C TYR A 304 -17.37 8.75 -45.04
N THR A 305 -16.81 7.67 -44.50
CA THR A 305 -16.39 7.51 -43.11
C THR A 305 -14.94 7.95 -42.92
N PHE A 306 -14.05 7.37 -43.73
CA PHE A 306 -12.61 7.53 -43.63
C PHE A 306 -12.00 7.54 -45.03
N ILE A 307 -10.82 8.13 -45.17
CA ILE A 307 -10.08 8.20 -46.44
C ILE A 307 -8.59 8.02 -46.17
N GLN A 308 -7.92 7.18 -46.96
CA GLN A 308 -6.47 6.96 -46.85
C GLN A 308 -5.81 6.95 -48.22
N ARG A 309 -4.56 7.42 -48.32
CA ARG A 309 -3.79 7.35 -49.57
C ARG A 309 -3.71 5.90 -50.04
N LYS A 310 -4.06 5.64 -51.30
CA LYS A 310 -4.05 4.29 -51.88
C LYS A 310 -2.64 3.71 -51.81
N ILE A 311 -2.53 2.40 -51.59
CA ILE A 311 -1.23 1.73 -51.70
C ILE A 311 -0.87 1.62 -53.17
N GLU A 312 0.16 2.36 -53.57
CA GLU A 312 0.78 2.25 -54.88
C GLU A 312 2.04 1.39 -54.73
N TYR A 313 1.93 0.09 -55.03
CA TYR A 313 3.00 -0.87 -54.77
C TYR A 313 4.30 -0.56 -55.54
N SER A 314 4.23 0.21 -56.64
CA SER A 314 5.39 0.69 -57.38
C SER A 314 6.15 1.86 -56.71
N GLU A 315 5.52 2.51 -55.73
CA GLU A 315 6.12 3.57 -54.90
C GLU A 315 6.70 3.05 -53.58
N ILE A 316 6.43 1.80 -53.15
CA ILE A 316 7.07 1.18 -51.97
C ILE A 316 8.51 0.76 -52.34
N ARG A 317 9.33 1.74 -52.71
CA ARG A 317 10.71 1.53 -53.15
C ARG A 317 11.67 1.48 -51.97
N PHE A 318 12.70 0.67 -52.13
CA PHE A 318 13.87 0.59 -51.25
C PHE A 318 14.89 1.71 -51.52
N GLU A 319 14.51 2.73 -52.30
CA GLU A 319 15.39 3.79 -52.77
C GLU A 319 15.38 4.96 -51.79
N ASN A 320 16.51 5.10 -51.09
CA ASN A 320 16.84 6.06 -50.01
C ASN A 320 16.08 5.91 -48.68
N ARG A 321 16.87 5.80 -47.60
CA ARG A 321 16.44 5.72 -46.19
C ARG A 321 16.12 7.11 -45.59
N ASP A 322 15.71 8.05 -46.44
CA ASP A 322 15.70 9.47 -46.10
C ASP A 322 14.32 9.90 -45.55
N THR A 323 14.09 9.66 -44.26
CA THR A 323 13.60 10.63 -43.25
C THR A 323 12.83 9.99 -42.08
N VAL A 324 12.05 8.91 -42.29
CA VAL A 324 11.15 8.34 -41.26
C VAL A 324 11.20 6.81 -41.28
N MET A 325 11.22 6.17 -40.09
CA MET A 325 10.98 4.72 -39.97
C MET A 325 9.47 4.43 -40.06
N PRO A 326 8.99 3.65 -41.05
CA PRO A 326 7.56 3.40 -41.18
C PRO A 326 7.05 2.44 -40.10
N LEU A 327 5.86 2.74 -39.59
CA LEU A 327 5.16 2.03 -38.52
C LEU A 327 3.67 1.93 -38.86
N TYR A 328 2.93 1.11 -38.11
CA TYR A 328 1.46 1.11 -38.20
C TYR A 328 0.87 2.43 -37.68
N GLU A 329 -0.07 2.98 -38.44
CA GLU A 329 -0.94 4.08 -38.03
C GLU A 329 -2.36 3.53 -37.76
N ILE A 330 -3.15 4.22 -36.93
CA ILE A 330 -4.58 3.88 -36.74
C ILE A 330 -5.43 5.15 -36.82
N GLY A 331 -6.36 5.17 -37.77
CA GLY A 331 -7.49 6.10 -37.78
C GLY A 331 -8.63 5.58 -36.88
N ILE A 332 -9.45 6.47 -36.33
CA ILE A 332 -10.60 6.10 -35.50
C ILE A 332 -11.81 6.98 -35.75
N GLU A 333 -12.98 6.35 -35.81
CA GLU A 333 -14.30 6.97 -35.81
C GLU A 333 -15.15 6.41 -34.66
N TRP A 334 -16.08 7.20 -34.10
CA TRP A 334 -16.92 6.75 -32.99
C TRP A 334 -18.38 7.20 -33.08
N ALA A 335 -19.26 6.35 -32.54
CA ALA A 335 -20.68 6.59 -32.33
C ALA A 335 -21.09 6.22 -30.90
N PHE A 336 -21.74 7.14 -30.20
CA PHE A 336 -22.37 6.86 -28.89
C PHE A 336 -23.77 6.26 -29.10
N SER A 337 -24.21 5.36 -28.22
CA SER A 337 -25.59 4.87 -28.28
C SER A 337 -26.57 6.03 -28.08
N ASN A 338 -27.49 6.19 -29.03
CA ASN A 338 -28.58 7.18 -29.01
C ASN A 338 -28.14 8.66 -28.87
N ASP A 339 -26.87 9.01 -29.12
CA ASP A 339 -26.29 10.37 -28.95
C ASP A 339 -25.48 10.77 -30.20
N THR A 340 -26.19 11.10 -31.29
CA THR A 340 -25.58 11.53 -32.55
C THR A 340 -24.83 12.87 -32.49
N PRO A 341 -25.24 13.92 -31.73
CA PRO A 341 -24.54 15.21 -31.74
C PRO A 341 -23.11 15.19 -31.16
N ARG A 342 -22.72 14.10 -30.48
CA ARG A 342 -21.39 13.92 -29.87
C ARG A 342 -20.59 12.76 -30.48
N SER A 343 -21.12 12.16 -31.53
CA SER A 343 -20.46 11.15 -32.36
C SER A 343 -19.68 11.84 -33.49
N THR A 344 -18.56 11.27 -33.98
CA THR A 344 -17.90 11.78 -35.21
C THR A 344 -18.38 11.10 -36.48
N TRP A 345 -19.11 9.99 -36.35
CA TRP A 345 -19.66 9.28 -37.50
C TRP A 345 -21.02 8.64 -37.18
N ARG A 346 -21.88 8.56 -38.20
CA ARG A 346 -23.16 7.86 -38.12
C ARG A 346 -23.02 6.46 -38.73
N PRO A 347 -23.20 5.37 -37.96
CA PRO A 347 -23.18 4.02 -38.48
C PRO A 347 -24.21 3.78 -39.59
N ILE A 348 -23.84 3.02 -40.61
CA ILE A 348 -24.80 2.27 -41.45
C ILE A 348 -25.57 1.25 -40.59
N GLU A 349 -26.76 0.87 -41.06
CA GLU A 349 -27.68 -0.03 -40.35
C GLU A 349 -27.04 -1.36 -39.88
N PRO A 350 -26.14 -2.03 -40.63
CA PRO A 350 -25.36 -3.17 -40.14
C PRO A 350 -24.56 -2.92 -38.85
N LEU A 351 -23.93 -1.74 -38.71
CA LEU A 351 -23.10 -1.37 -37.56
C LEU A 351 -23.88 -0.61 -36.47
N HIS A 352 -25.13 -0.22 -36.74
CA HIS A 352 -25.92 0.60 -35.83
C HIS A 352 -26.40 -0.22 -34.62
N ARG A 353 -26.10 0.28 -33.42
CA ARG A 353 -26.52 -0.31 -32.14
C ARG A 353 -27.07 0.76 -31.20
N ASN A 354 -28.09 0.38 -30.43
CA ASN A 354 -28.77 1.25 -29.46
C ASN A 354 -28.43 0.87 -28.00
N ASP A 355 -27.63 -0.18 -27.81
CA ASP A 355 -27.25 -0.80 -26.54
C ASP A 355 -25.72 -0.85 -26.33
N SER A 356 -24.93 -0.19 -27.20
CA SER A 356 -23.47 -0.13 -27.11
C SER A 356 -22.93 1.15 -27.75
N ASP A 357 -21.87 1.71 -27.19
CA ASP A 357 -21.03 2.66 -27.93
C ASP A 357 -20.20 1.88 -28.95
N VAL A 358 -20.02 2.41 -30.16
CA VAL A 358 -19.29 1.76 -31.26
C VAL A 358 -18.06 2.59 -31.62
N SER A 359 -16.90 1.95 -31.67
CA SER A 359 -15.65 2.52 -32.18
C SER A 359 -15.21 1.74 -33.43
N LEU A 360 -14.87 2.45 -34.50
CA LEU A 360 -14.39 1.88 -35.76
C LEU A 360 -12.92 2.27 -35.95
N LEU A 361 -12.04 1.28 -35.99
CA LEU A 361 -10.59 1.43 -36.05
C LEU A 361 -10.09 1.05 -37.45
N PHE A 362 -9.29 1.93 -38.06
CA PHE A 362 -8.71 1.77 -39.39
C PHE A 362 -7.20 1.56 -39.27
N LEU A 363 -6.73 0.31 -39.32
CA LEU A 363 -5.30 -0.02 -39.33
C LEU A 363 -4.69 0.35 -40.67
N VAL A 364 -3.78 1.30 -40.66
CA VAL A 364 -3.00 1.75 -41.82
C VAL A 364 -1.62 1.12 -41.75
N ALA A 365 -1.28 0.33 -42.77
CA ALA A 365 -0.05 -0.46 -42.85
C ALA A 365 0.70 -0.25 -44.18
N ARG A 366 0.47 0.90 -44.85
CA ARG A 366 0.94 1.22 -46.22
C ARG A 366 2.43 0.92 -46.43
N ASP A 367 3.25 1.36 -45.48
CA ASP A 367 4.71 1.36 -45.58
C ASP A 367 5.37 0.24 -44.74
N VAL A 368 4.58 -0.73 -44.25
CA VAL A 368 5.07 -1.87 -43.45
C VAL A 368 5.02 -3.15 -44.30
N CYS A 369 6.17 -3.81 -44.45
CA CYS A 369 6.34 -5.01 -45.26
C CYS A 369 6.59 -6.25 -44.41
N TYR A 370 6.15 -7.42 -44.89
CA TYR A 370 6.31 -8.71 -44.22
C TYR A 370 7.21 -9.65 -45.04
N THR A 371 8.02 -10.44 -44.35
CA THR A 371 8.93 -11.46 -44.95
C THR A 371 8.26 -12.78 -45.31
N GLY A 372 6.92 -12.77 -45.42
CA GLY A 372 6.03 -13.87 -45.75
C GLY A 372 4.58 -13.39 -45.71
N PRO A 373 3.62 -14.15 -46.26
CA PRO A 373 2.22 -13.74 -46.32
C PRO A 373 1.56 -13.72 -44.92
N VAL A 374 0.65 -12.78 -44.71
CA VAL A 374 -0.16 -12.65 -43.48
C VAL A 374 -1.63 -12.91 -43.79
N VAL A 375 -2.22 -13.87 -43.09
CA VAL A 375 -3.64 -14.26 -43.22
C VAL A 375 -4.52 -13.82 -42.03
N ASP A 376 -3.98 -13.00 -41.12
CA ASP A 376 -4.77 -12.33 -40.09
C ASP A 376 -5.80 -11.38 -40.78
N PRO A 377 -7.09 -11.45 -40.43
CA PRO A 377 -8.16 -10.72 -41.13
C PRO A 377 -8.11 -9.19 -40.98
N TRP A 378 -7.30 -8.65 -40.07
CA TRP A 378 -7.05 -7.20 -39.92
C TRP A 378 -5.68 -6.80 -40.48
N PHE A 379 -4.62 -7.58 -40.20
CA PHE A 379 -3.25 -7.33 -40.70
C PHE A 379 -2.95 -7.90 -42.11
N ALA A 380 -3.99 -8.32 -42.86
CA ALA A 380 -3.90 -9.04 -44.12
C ALA A 380 -2.88 -8.46 -45.13
N ALA A 381 -1.94 -9.30 -45.56
CA ALA A 381 -0.88 -8.98 -46.52
C ALA A 381 -0.52 -10.23 -47.32
N SER A 382 -1.26 -10.48 -48.41
CA SER A 382 -1.11 -11.63 -49.29
C SER A 382 -0.42 -11.29 -50.62
N LYS A 383 -0.41 -10.00 -51.01
CA LYS A 383 0.25 -9.51 -52.23
C LYS A 383 1.77 -9.42 -52.06
N ALA A 384 2.51 -10.23 -52.83
CA ALA A 384 3.95 -10.10 -52.97
C ALA A 384 4.30 -8.90 -53.88
N ILE A 385 5.21 -8.03 -53.44
CA ILE A 385 5.52 -6.74 -54.11
C ILE A 385 6.96 -6.62 -54.61
N GLY A 386 7.83 -7.57 -54.28
CA GLY A 386 9.25 -7.53 -54.64
C GLY A 386 10.06 -8.59 -53.91
N LYS A 387 11.39 -8.47 -53.95
CA LYS A 387 12.33 -9.35 -53.24
C LYS A 387 13.37 -8.55 -52.47
N VAL A 388 13.70 -9.01 -51.27
CA VAL A 388 14.81 -8.49 -50.45
C VAL A 388 15.91 -9.53 -50.32
N THR A 389 17.17 -9.08 -50.43
CA THR A 389 18.34 -9.92 -50.19
C THR A 389 18.64 -9.95 -48.70
N THR A 390 18.57 -11.13 -48.08
CA THR A 390 18.95 -11.33 -46.69
C THR A 390 20.47 -11.28 -46.50
N SER A 391 20.94 -11.15 -45.26
CA SER A 391 22.38 -11.14 -44.93
C SER A 391 23.17 -12.38 -45.37
N GLY A 392 22.49 -13.51 -45.64
CA GLY A 392 23.07 -14.71 -46.24
C GLY A 392 23.03 -14.75 -47.77
N GLY A 393 22.74 -13.63 -48.45
CA GLY A 393 22.60 -13.55 -49.91
C GLY A 393 21.31 -14.16 -50.49
N ILE A 394 20.49 -14.82 -49.67
CA ILE A 394 19.23 -15.44 -50.11
C ILE A 394 18.20 -14.33 -50.35
N GLN A 395 17.66 -14.26 -51.58
CA GLN A 395 16.48 -13.44 -51.87
C GLN A 395 15.22 -14.08 -51.30
N LYS A 396 14.37 -13.27 -50.65
CA LYS A 396 13.02 -13.64 -50.21
C LYS A 396 11.99 -12.67 -50.75
N ASP A 397 10.82 -13.18 -51.11
CA ASP A 397 9.67 -12.35 -51.45
C ASP A 397 9.19 -11.54 -50.23
N ILE A 398 8.74 -10.32 -50.49
CA ILE A 398 8.15 -9.41 -49.50
C ILE A 398 6.69 -9.13 -49.82
N TYR A 399 5.89 -9.01 -48.77
CA TYR A 399 4.45 -8.86 -48.84
C TYR A 399 4.05 -7.52 -48.23
N ALA A 400 3.09 -6.82 -48.84
CA ALA A 400 2.55 -5.57 -48.33
C ALA A 400 1.05 -5.71 -48.03
N ALA A 401 0.51 -4.76 -47.26
CA ALA A 401 -0.90 -4.77 -46.87
C ALA A 401 -1.84 -4.86 -48.09
N ASP A 402 -2.91 -5.64 -47.94
CA ASP A 402 -3.86 -5.88 -49.02
C ASP A 402 -4.80 -4.69 -49.26
N GLU A 403 -4.97 -3.80 -48.26
CA GLU A 403 -5.81 -2.60 -48.31
C GLU A 403 -5.10 -1.40 -47.66
N ALA A 404 -5.40 -0.18 -48.14
CA ALA A 404 -4.79 1.06 -47.66
C ALA A 404 -5.05 1.34 -46.17
N ALA A 405 -6.25 1.01 -45.72
CA ALA A 405 -6.65 0.93 -44.33
C ALA A 405 -7.56 -0.30 -44.13
N SER A 406 -7.34 -1.03 -43.04
CA SER A 406 -8.07 -2.25 -42.69
C SER A 406 -9.04 -1.97 -41.53
N PRO A 407 -10.37 -2.15 -41.71
CA PRO A 407 -11.37 -1.76 -40.72
C PRO A 407 -11.71 -2.87 -39.73
N MET A 408 -11.76 -2.51 -38.45
CA MET A 408 -12.28 -3.33 -37.35
C MET A 408 -13.20 -2.50 -36.48
N ALA A 409 -14.39 -3.02 -36.16
CA ALA A 409 -15.32 -2.33 -35.26
C ALA A 409 -15.39 -3.03 -33.90
N CYS A 410 -15.46 -2.23 -32.84
CA CYS A 410 -15.62 -2.65 -31.46
C CYS A 410 -16.90 -2.04 -30.86
N SER A 411 -17.82 -2.89 -30.39
CA SER A 411 -18.96 -2.49 -29.57
C SER A 411 -18.60 -2.58 -28.08
N VAL A 412 -18.83 -1.50 -27.32
CA VAL A 412 -18.54 -1.41 -25.89
C VAL A 412 -19.84 -1.20 -25.12
N GLN A 413 -20.10 -2.08 -24.15
CA GLN A 413 -21.28 -2.07 -23.30
C GLN A 413 -20.90 -1.93 -21.84
N TYR A 414 -21.71 -1.16 -21.12
CA TYR A 414 -21.56 -0.79 -19.72
C TYR A 414 -22.83 -1.20 -18.98
N GLN A 415 -22.67 -1.78 -17.80
CA GLN A 415 -23.75 -1.99 -16.85
C GLN A 415 -23.29 -1.46 -15.50
N LEU A 416 -24.10 -0.59 -14.88
CA LEU A 416 -23.85 -0.02 -13.56
C LEU A 416 -24.81 -0.63 -12.55
N CYS A 417 -24.37 -0.77 -11.29
CA CYS A 417 -25.18 -1.26 -10.18
C CYS A 417 -24.94 -0.43 -8.92
N VAL A 418 -26.03 0.05 -8.32
CA VAL A 418 -26.06 0.78 -7.04
C VAL A 418 -26.42 -0.15 -5.89
N PRO A 419 -26.01 0.14 -4.64
CA PRO A 419 -26.49 -0.58 -3.46
C PRO A 419 -27.97 -0.23 -3.21
N SER A 420 -28.81 -1.24 -3.02
CA SER A 420 -30.25 -1.08 -2.72
C SER A 420 -30.56 -1.58 -1.32
N ASN A 421 -31.64 -1.07 -0.72
CA ASN A 421 -32.23 -1.63 0.51
C ASN A 421 -32.98 -2.96 0.25
N SER A 422 -33.32 -3.25 -1.00
CA SER A 422 -33.80 -4.58 -1.40
C SER A 422 -32.62 -5.55 -1.51
N SER A 423 -32.86 -6.86 -1.33
CA SER A 423 -31.81 -7.89 -1.39
C SER A 423 -31.21 -8.15 -2.78
N LYS A 424 -31.57 -7.33 -3.78
CA LYS A 424 -30.93 -7.24 -5.09
C LYS A 424 -30.38 -5.83 -5.25
N ASN A 425 -29.13 -5.69 -5.70
CA ASN A 425 -28.63 -4.41 -6.21
C ASN A 425 -29.56 -3.95 -7.35
N ASP A 426 -29.85 -2.66 -7.40
CA ASP A 426 -30.46 -2.07 -8.57
C ASP A 426 -29.38 -1.85 -9.65
N CYS A 427 -29.69 -2.16 -10.89
CA CYS A 427 -28.70 -2.30 -11.97
C CYS A 427 -29.29 -1.88 -13.32
N SER A 428 -28.54 -1.05 -14.05
CA SER A 428 -28.86 -0.71 -15.44
C SER A 428 -28.87 -1.97 -16.34
N PRO A 429 -29.58 -1.94 -17.48
CA PRO A 429 -29.26 -2.85 -18.58
C PRO A 429 -27.82 -2.62 -19.07
N LEU A 430 -27.31 -3.54 -19.88
CA LEU A 430 -26.11 -3.29 -20.69
C LEU A 430 -26.47 -2.25 -21.77
N GLY A 431 -25.77 -1.12 -21.78
CA GLY A 431 -25.97 0.00 -22.71
C GLY A 431 -24.65 0.67 -23.08
N GLY A 432 -24.67 1.73 -23.90
CA GLY A 432 -23.52 2.63 -23.99
C GLY A 432 -23.26 3.36 -22.66
N ARG A 433 -22.06 3.92 -22.49
CA ARG A 433 -21.56 4.50 -21.22
C ARG A 433 -22.55 5.51 -20.62
N ARG A 434 -23.18 6.30 -21.48
CA ARG A 434 -24.12 7.37 -21.12
C ARG A 434 -25.49 6.80 -20.76
N ASP A 435 -25.97 5.78 -21.47
CA ASP A 435 -27.31 5.22 -21.25
C ASP A 435 -27.37 4.41 -19.95
N ALA A 436 -26.26 3.76 -19.58
CA ALA A 436 -26.10 3.15 -18.26
C ALA A 436 -26.14 4.15 -17.10
N ALA A 437 -25.81 5.43 -17.35
CA ALA A 437 -25.95 6.52 -16.37
C ALA A 437 -27.38 7.08 -16.35
N LYS A 438 -27.94 7.38 -17.53
CA LYS A 438 -29.33 7.89 -17.69
C LYS A 438 -30.38 6.99 -17.03
N TYR A 439 -30.13 5.68 -16.96
CA TYR A 439 -31.01 4.68 -16.34
C TYR A 439 -31.52 5.07 -14.94
N PHE A 440 -30.67 5.68 -14.11
CA PHE A 440 -31.03 6.04 -12.74
C PHE A 440 -31.87 7.33 -12.64
N GLY A 441 -31.71 8.25 -13.59
CA GLY A 441 -32.30 9.59 -13.53
C GLY A 441 -31.56 10.56 -12.60
N GLU A 442 -31.86 11.85 -12.73
CA GLU A 442 -31.17 12.93 -11.98
C GLU A 442 -31.61 12.97 -10.50
N ASP A 443 -32.85 12.57 -10.18
CA ASP A 443 -33.38 12.51 -8.81
C ASP A 443 -32.88 11.31 -7.97
N HIS A 444 -31.98 10.48 -8.51
CA HIS A 444 -31.56 9.24 -7.85
C HIS A 444 -30.64 9.50 -6.65
N PRO A 445 -30.87 8.91 -5.45
CA PRO A 445 -30.10 9.22 -4.24
C PRO A 445 -28.61 8.83 -4.29
N GLU A 446 -28.19 8.03 -5.28
CA GLU A 446 -26.79 7.66 -5.52
C GLU A 446 -26.19 8.36 -6.78
N ILE A 447 -26.88 9.33 -7.39
CA ILE A 447 -26.51 9.91 -8.70
C ILE A 447 -25.10 10.52 -8.71
N ASP A 448 -24.68 11.22 -7.66
CA ASP A 448 -23.34 11.80 -7.53
C ASP A 448 -22.24 10.72 -7.67
N LYS A 449 -22.47 9.54 -7.08
CA LYS A 449 -21.53 8.41 -7.12
C LYS A 449 -21.52 7.75 -8.49
N VAL A 450 -22.69 7.65 -9.13
CA VAL A 450 -22.84 7.18 -10.52
C VAL A 450 -22.08 8.12 -11.46
N MET A 451 -22.27 9.43 -11.33
CA MET A 451 -21.60 10.45 -12.14
C MET A 451 -20.08 10.50 -11.90
N TRP A 452 -19.64 10.34 -10.64
CA TRP A 452 -18.22 10.14 -10.32
C TRP A 452 -17.63 8.94 -11.06
N LEU A 453 -18.27 7.76 -10.98
CA LEU A 453 -17.77 6.55 -11.64
C LEU A 453 -17.75 6.72 -13.17
N ILE A 454 -18.79 7.34 -13.73
CA ILE A 454 -18.90 7.71 -15.15
C ILE A 454 -17.82 8.70 -15.59
N SER A 455 -17.37 9.62 -14.72
CA SER A 455 -16.24 10.51 -14.99
C SER A 455 -14.93 9.74 -15.08
N LEU A 456 -14.69 8.76 -14.20
CA LEU A 456 -13.50 7.90 -14.26
C LEU A 456 -13.48 7.10 -15.57
N MET A 457 -14.64 6.58 -15.99
CA MET A 457 -14.79 5.79 -17.22
C MET A 457 -14.47 6.56 -18.51
N SER A 458 -14.44 7.89 -18.52
CA SER A 458 -14.01 8.65 -19.70
C SER A 458 -12.53 8.44 -20.06
N ASN A 459 -11.69 8.13 -19.07
CA ASN A 459 -10.25 7.85 -19.25
C ASN A 459 -9.97 6.47 -19.88
N MET A 460 -11.00 5.63 -20.02
CA MET A 460 -10.92 4.33 -20.67
C MET A 460 -11.74 4.25 -21.98
N GLU A 461 -12.20 5.38 -22.52
CA GLU A 461 -12.78 5.40 -23.85
C GLU A 461 -11.71 5.04 -24.91
N ILE A 462 -12.01 4.05 -25.77
CA ILE A 462 -11.16 3.67 -26.92
C ILE A 462 -10.77 4.92 -27.71
N ARG A 463 -11.73 5.82 -27.97
CA ARG A 463 -11.53 7.15 -28.55
C ARG A 463 -10.32 7.88 -27.98
N ILE A 464 -10.29 8.12 -26.66
CA ILE A 464 -9.21 8.88 -25.99
C ILE A 464 -7.88 8.14 -26.10
N LEU A 465 -7.88 6.83 -25.88
CA LEU A 465 -6.66 6.01 -25.94
C LEU A 465 -6.06 6.00 -27.35
N ILE A 466 -6.87 5.80 -28.39
CA ILE A 466 -6.41 5.71 -29.78
C ILE A 466 -6.00 7.08 -30.32
N THR A 467 -6.75 8.17 -30.05
CA THR A 467 -6.35 9.52 -30.51
C THR A 467 -5.08 10.04 -29.83
N THR A 468 -4.65 9.45 -28.71
CA THR A 468 -3.43 9.86 -27.98
C THR A 468 -2.25 8.91 -28.13
N LEU A 469 -2.49 7.62 -28.39
CA LEU A 469 -1.43 6.62 -28.61
C LEU A 469 -1.16 6.36 -30.10
N GLY A 470 -2.10 6.66 -31.00
CA GLY A 470 -2.01 6.27 -32.41
C GLY A 470 -1.81 4.76 -32.54
N GLY A 471 -0.87 4.33 -33.39
CA GLY A 471 -0.48 2.93 -33.51
C GLY A 471 0.37 2.37 -32.35
N SER A 472 0.86 3.20 -31.42
CA SER A 472 1.86 2.77 -30.42
C SER A 472 1.36 1.76 -29.37
N PHE A 473 0.04 1.58 -29.25
CA PHE A 473 -0.53 0.51 -28.43
C PHE A 473 -0.41 -0.88 -29.09
N LEU A 474 -0.12 -0.96 -30.39
CA LEU A 474 -0.03 -2.23 -31.10
C LEU A 474 1.25 -2.98 -30.71
N GLN A 475 1.11 -4.21 -30.20
CA GLN A 475 2.24 -5.10 -29.94
C GLN A 475 2.93 -5.50 -31.26
N ALA A 476 2.20 -5.47 -32.37
CA ALA A 476 2.72 -5.63 -33.72
C ALA A 476 3.77 -4.59 -34.11
N GLN A 477 3.89 -3.43 -33.46
CA GLN A 477 5.00 -2.49 -33.77
C GLN A 477 6.38 -2.99 -33.32
N TYR A 478 6.50 -3.73 -32.20
CA TYR A 478 7.82 -3.97 -31.54
C TYR A 478 8.79 -4.92 -32.26
N GLY A 479 8.33 -5.60 -33.31
CA GLY A 479 9.17 -6.40 -34.22
C GLY A 479 9.11 -5.89 -35.65
N ILE A 480 8.96 -4.59 -35.85
CA ILE A 480 9.25 -3.91 -37.11
C ILE A 480 10.70 -3.43 -37.03
N LEU A 481 11.51 -3.78 -38.02
CA LEU A 481 12.89 -3.30 -38.18
C LEU A 481 13.00 -2.70 -39.58
N GLU A 482 13.26 -1.40 -39.67
CA GLU A 482 13.41 -0.68 -40.95
C GLU A 482 12.20 -0.85 -41.89
N GLY A 483 10.98 -0.91 -41.32
CA GLY A 483 9.72 -1.16 -42.03
C GLY A 483 9.43 -2.64 -42.32
N ILE A 484 10.39 -3.54 -42.09
CA ILE A 484 10.27 -4.98 -42.39
C ILE A 484 9.92 -5.76 -41.12
N ARG A 485 9.03 -6.75 -41.25
CA ARG A 485 8.50 -7.56 -40.15
C ARG A 485 8.42 -9.06 -40.50
N SER A 486 8.48 -9.93 -39.49
CA SER A 486 8.12 -11.35 -39.62
C SER A 486 6.60 -11.55 -39.59
N PRO A 487 6.01 -12.47 -40.39
CA PRO A 487 4.56 -12.68 -40.43
C PRO A 487 3.92 -12.79 -39.04
N VAL A 488 2.81 -12.07 -38.84
CA VAL A 488 2.08 -12.10 -37.55
C VAL A 488 1.19 -13.34 -37.43
N PRO A 489 0.90 -13.81 -36.20
CA PRO A 489 -0.09 -14.86 -35.94
C PRO A 489 -1.47 -14.54 -36.56
N VAL A 490 -2.25 -15.59 -36.85
CA VAL A 490 -3.59 -15.48 -37.47
C VAL A 490 -4.64 -14.81 -36.56
N ASP A 491 -4.32 -14.66 -35.27
CA ASP A 491 -5.11 -14.03 -34.22
C ASP A 491 -4.38 -12.83 -33.59
N GLN A 492 -3.47 -12.18 -34.32
CA GLN A 492 -2.81 -10.95 -33.87
C GLN A 492 -3.86 -9.88 -33.55
N TRP A 493 -4.87 -9.68 -34.40
CA TRP A 493 -5.95 -8.70 -34.17
C TRP A 493 -6.72 -8.95 -32.86
N GLN A 494 -6.90 -10.21 -32.46
CA GLN A 494 -7.51 -10.58 -31.18
C GLN A 494 -6.59 -10.20 -30.01
N THR A 495 -5.29 -10.44 -30.18
CA THR A 495 -4.25 -10.08 -29.19
C THR A 495 -4.16 -8.57 -29.00
N GLU A 496 -4.25 -7.78 -30.08
CA GLU A 496 -4.30 -6.31 -29.99
C GLU A 496 -5.60 -5.80 -29.36
N SER A 497 -6.74 -6.45 -29.65
CA SER A 497 -8.03 -6.13 -29.02
C SER A 497 -8.02 -6.40 -27.51
N GLU A 498 -7.42 -7.52 -27.09
CA GLU A 498 -7.20 -7.81 -25.67
C GLU A 498 -6.19 -6.83 -25.03
N ARG A 499 -5.12 -6.46 -25.74
CA ARG A 499 -4.17 -5.45 -25.27
C ARG A 499 -4.84 -4.10 -25.05
N LEU A 500 -5.65 -3.63 -26.00
CA LEU A 500 -6.45 -2.40 -25.87
C LEU A 500 -7.34 -2.45 -24.62
N PHE A 501 -8.02 -3.58 -24.37
CA PHE A 501 -8.83 -3.78 -23.17
C PHE A 501 -8.01 -3.70 -21.88
N LYS A 502 -6.79 -4.24 -21.85
CA LYS A 502 -5.86 -4.08 -20.70
C LYS A 502 -5.49 -2.62 -20.46
N VAL A 503 -5.29 -1.82 -21.51
CA VAL A 503 -5.06 -0.37 -21.40
C VAL A 503 -6.30 0.34 -20.84
N MET A 504 -7.50 -0.03 -21.29
CA MET A 504 -8.77 0.49 -20.75
C MET A 504 -8.89 0.22 -19.23
N LEU A 505 -8.67 -1.02 -18.80
CA LEU A 505 -8.74 -1.39 -17.38
C LEU A 505 -7.66 -0.70 -16.54
N ALA A 506 -6.42 -0.64 -17.04
CA ALA A 506 -5.33 0.11 -16.39
C ALA A 506 -5.67 1.61 -16.28
N GLY A 507 -6.25 2.21 -17.31
CA GLY A 507 -6.70 3.60 -17.31
C GLY A 507 -7.73 3.90 -16.23
N LEU A 508 -8.71 3.00 -16.04
CA LEU A 508 -9.72 3.17 -14.99
C LEU A 508 -9.14 3.04 -13.57
N GLN A 509 -8.27 2.06 -13.32
CA GLN A 509 -7.60 1.92 -12.02
C GLN A 509 -6.73 3.15 -11.71
N THR A 510 -6.04 3.65 -12.73
CA THR A 510 -5.18 4.82 -12.60
C THR A 510 -6.01 6.08 -12.35
N ALA A 511 -7.09 6.31 -13.11
CA ALA A 511 -7.97 7.47 -12.97
C ALA A 511 -8.58 7.60 -11.56
N ALA A 512 -8.94 6.48 -10.90
CA ALA A 512 -9.42 6.48 -9.53
C ALA A 512 -8.38 7.04 -8.53
N VAL A 513 -7.11 6.69 -8.74
CA VAL A 513 -5.98 7.17 -7.92
C VAL A 513 -5.52 8.57 -8.30
N ASP A 514 -5.57 8.92 -9.60
CA ASP A 514 -5.25 10.25 -10.12
C ASP A 514 -6.21 11.29 -9.55
N ARG A 515 -7.53 11.04 -9.59
CA ARG A 515 -8.54 11.95 -9.01
C ARG A 515 -8.27 12.19 -7.52
N ALA A 516 -8.00 11.12 -6.76
CA ALA A 516 -7.73 11.17 -5.32
C ALA A 516 -6.41 11.88 -4.95
N THR A 517 -5.39 11.79 -5.81
CA THR A 517 -4.08 12.40 -5.58
C THR A 517 -4.06 13.87 -5.99
N GLY A 518 -4.73 14.17 -7.11
CA GLY A 518 -4.65 15.44 -7.82
C GLY A 518 -3.38 15.58 -8.68
N PRO A 519 -3.40 16.46 -9.70
CA PRO A 519 -2.24 16.67 -10.55
C PRO A 519 -1.09 17.37 -9.84
N SER A 520 0.14 17.00 -10.21
CA SER A 520 1.39 17.64 -9.76
C SER A 520 1.61 19.01 -10.40
N ASP A 521 1.33 19.12 -11.70
CA ASP A 521 1.54 20.35 -12.47
C ASP A 521 0.60 21.48 -12.03
N SER A 522 1.14 22.69 -11.91
CA SER A 522 0.36 23.89 -11.58
C SER A 522 -0.53 24.36 -12.74
N ALA A 523 -0.15 24.11 -14.00
CA ALA A 523 -0.96 24.47 -15.15
C ALA A 523 -2.24 23.62 -15.22
N VAL A 524 -2.14 22.30 -15.04
CA VAL A 524 -3.31 21.41 -14.95
C VAL A 524 -4.13 21.66 -13.68
N ARG A 525 -3.49 21.92 -12.52
CA ARG A 525 -4.20 22.25 -11.27
C ARG A 525 -5.13 23.46 -11.39
N ARG A 526 -4.77 24.48 -12.18
CA ARG A 526 -5.63 25.65 -12.43
C ARG A 526 -7.02 25.30 -12.99
N TYR A 527 -7.13 24.20 -13.75
CA TYR A 527 -8.37 23.75 -14.38
C TYR A 527 -8.95 22.48 -13.72
N THR A 528 -8.42 22.09 -12.56
CA THR A 528 -8.90 20.94 -11.79
C THR A 528 -10.11 21.36 -10.96
N GLN A 529 -11.27 20.72 -11.17
CA GLN A 529 -12.47 20.98 -10.38
C GLN A 529 -12.29 20.35 -8.98
N PRO A 530 -12.36 21.14 -7.90
CA PRO A 530 -12.28 20.62 -6.53
C PRO A 530 -13.56 19.86 -6.14
N PRO A 531 -13.57 19.14 -5.01
CA PRO A 531 -14.67 18.24 -4.64
C PRO A 531 -15.91 19.02 -4.19
N ASP A 532 -16.95 19.02 -5.04
CA ASP A 532 -18.12 19.91 -4.98
C ASP A 532 -19.16 19.48 -3.92
N ASN A 533 -19.56 18.20 -3.96
CA ASN A 533 -20.48 17.60 -2.98
C ASN A 533 -19.73 16.76 -1.92
N ASP A 534 -20.47 16.25 -0.92
CA ASP A 534 -19.90 15.47 0.19
C ASP A 534 -19.47 14.06 -0.20
N ASP A 535 -20.01 13.48 -1.27
CA ASP A 535 -19.57 12.17 -1.75
C ASP A 535 -18.27 12.25 -2.57
N ASP A 536 -18.07 13.32 -3.35
CA ASP A 536 -16.79 13.64 -3.99
C ASP A 536 -15.70 13.90 -2.92
N ARG A 537 -16.03 14.69 -1.88
CA ARG A 537 -15.16 14.87 -0.69
C ARG A 537 -14.88 13.56 0.03
N HIS A 538 -15.86 12.66 0.13
CA HIS A 538 -15.70 11.33 0.71
C HIS A 538 -14.75 10.48 -0.14
N GLN A 539 -14.98 10.37 -1.45
CA GLN A 539 -14.18 9.58 -2.39
C GLN A 539 -12.73 10.05 -2.41
N CYS A 540 -12.49 11.37 -2.50
CA CYS A 540 -11.17 11.99 -2.38
C CYS A 540 -10.38 11.51 -1.17
N ARG A 541 -11.01 11.53 0.00
CA ARG A 541 -10.37 11.17 1.29
C ARG A 541 -10.41 9.67 1.58
N ASN A 542 -11.03 8.87 0.72
CA ASN A 542 -11.21 7.44 0.91
C ASN A 542 -10.69 6.60 -0.27
N GLN A 543 -9.71 7.06 -1.02
CA GLN A 543 -8.99 6.19 -1.96
C GLN A 543 -7.87 5.44 -1.24
N LYS A 544 -7.82 4.10 -1.39
CA LYS A 544 -6.70 3.27 -0.92
C LYS A 544 -5.88 2.67 -2.08
N ILE A 545 -4.61 2.47 -1.80
CA ILE A 545 -3.60 1.84 -2.67
C ILE A 545 -2.78 0.85 -1.84
N ARG A 546 -1.83 0.13 -2.44
CA ARG A 546 -0.83 -0.63 -1.67
C ARG A 546 0.53 0.08 -1.70
N SER A 547 1.24 0.09 -0.57
CA SER A 547 2.60 0.61 -0.42
C SER A 547 3.33 -0.05 0.75
N SER A 548 4.57 -0.50 0.54
CA SER A 548 5.40 -1.11 1.58
C SER A 548 6.19 -0.12 2.44
N ALA A 549 6.16 1.18 2.12
CA ALA A 549 6.90 2.24 2.83
C ALA A 549 6.29 2.66 4.19
N TYR A 550 5.14 2.07 4.55
CA TYR A 550 4.35 2.43 5.73
C TYR A 550 3.96 1.18 6.53
N ALA A 551 3.78 1.37 7.83
CA ALA A 551 3.35 0.32 8.75
C ALA A 551 1.90 0.58 9.21
N ASN A 552 1.04 -0.43 9.05
CA ASN A 552 -0.37 -0.40 9.47
C ASN A 552 -0.56 -1.23 10.73
N PHE A 553 -1.32 -0.73 11.71
CA PHE A 553 -1.62 -1.43 12.97
C PHE A 553 -3.12 -1.50 13.22
N SER A 554 -3.62 -2.62 13.73
CA SER A 554 -5.00 -2.71 14.23
C SER A 554 -5.13 -1.90 15.51
N VAL A 555 -5.91 -0.81 15.48
CA VAL A 555 -6.20 0.01 16.67
C VAL A 555 -6.94 -0.80 17.72
N PHE A 556 -7.86 -1.68 17.29
CA PHE A 556 -8.51 -2.63 18.20
C PHE A 556 -7.50 -3.55 18.90
N GLY A 557 -6.54 -4.12 18.15
CA GLY A 557 -5.47 -4.95 18.70
C GLY A 557 -4.59 -4.18 19.70
N LEU A 558 -4.13 -2.99 19.32
CA LEU A 558 -3.35 -2.09 20.19
C LEU A 558 -4.09 -1.78 21.50
N SER A 559 -5.33 -1.28 21.40
CA SER A 559 -6.15 -0.92 22.57
C SER A 559 -6.44 -2.12 23.46
N PHE A 560 -6.72 -3.30 22.88
CA PHE A 560 -6.95 -4.52 23.64
C PHE A 560 -5.70 -4.97 24.41
N THR A 561 -4.55 -5.07 23.73
CA THR A 561 -3.28 -5.45 24.36
C THR A 561 -2.89 -4.48 25.49
N LEU A 562 -3.00 -3.17 25.25
CA LEU A 562 -2.66 -2.15 26.26
C LEU A 562 -3.63 -2.15 27.45
N ALA A 563 -4.95 -2.29 27.22
CA ALA A 563 -5.94 -2.32 28.29
C ALA A 563 -5.81 -3.58 29.16
N VAL A 564 -5.72 -4.77 28.54
CA VAL A 564 -5.57 -6.05 29.27
C VAL A 564 -4.23 -6.10 30.01
N GLY A 565 -3.15 -5.63 29.39
CA GLY A 565 -1.85 -5.54 30.04
C GLY A 565 -1.83 -4.60 31.24
N SER A 566 -2.44 -3.41 31.11
CA SER A 566 -2.55 -2.44 32.21
C SER A 566 -3.43 -2.95 33.35
N LEU A 567 -4.49 -3.72 33.03
CA LEU A 567 -5.31 -4.40 34.03
C LEU A 567 -4.51 -5.46 34.80
N ILE A 568 -3.69 -6.26 34.14
CA ILE A 568 -2.80 -7.24 34.79
C ILE A 568 -1.79 -6.56 35.73
N ILE A 569 -1.17 -5.46 35.29
CA ILE A 569 -0.20 -4.70 36.09
C ILE A 569 -0.88 -4.08 37.33
N THR A 570 -2.02 -3.42 37.16
CA THR A 570 -2.76 -2.79 38.28
C THR A 570 -3.36 -3.82 39.24
N LEU A 571 -3.81 -4.98 38.77
CA LEU A 571 -4.18 -6.11 39.63
C LEU A 571 -2.97 -6.61 40.43
N ASN A 572 -1.81 -6.83 39.80
CA ASN A 572 -0.60 -7.27 40.50
C ASN A 572 -0.19 -6.29 41.63
N TRP A 573 -0.26 -4.98 41.39
CA TRP A 573 0.10 -3.98 42.42
C TRP A 573 -0.95 -3.78 43.52
N THR A 574 -2.18 -4.25 43.33
CA THR A 574 -3.29 -4.07 44.30
C THR A 574 -3.71 -5.36 45.00
N VAL A 575 -3.45 -6.54 44.43
CA VAL A 575 -3.97 -7.83 44.92
C VAL A 575 -3.60 -8.08 46.38
N GLU A 576 -2.36 -7.80 46.79
CA GLU A 576 -1.94 -7.97 48.19
C GLU A 576 -2.71 -7.04 49.13
N ARG A 577 -2.89 -5.76 48.76
CA ARG A 577 -3.60 -4.77 49.58
C ARG A 577 -5.07 -5.15 49.73
N LEU A 578 -5.71 -5.55 48.63
CA LEU A 578 -7.09 -6.04 48.60
C LEU A 578 -7.25 -7.32 49.45
N TYR A 579 -6.30 -8.26 49.35
CA TYR A 579 -6.30 -9.49 50.16
C TYR A 579 -6.06 -9.19 51.65
N LYS A 580 -5.11 -8.30 51.99
CA LYS A 580 -4.83 -7.83 53.35
C LYS A 580 -6.07 -7.17 54.00
N LEU A 581 -6.89 -6.46 53.22
CA LEU A 581 -8.19 -5.91 53.67
C LEU A 581 -9.26 -7.01 53.82
N TRP A 582 -9.43 -7.87 52.81
CA TRP A 582 -10.46 -8.93 52.75
C TRP A 582 -10.29 -9.99 53.84
N THR A 583 -9.04 -10.31 54.21
CA THR A 583 -8.72 -11.26 55.28
C THR A 583 -8.86 -10.70 56.69
N ARG A 584 -8.84 -9.37 56.88
CA ARG A 584 -8.81 -8.70 58.20
C ARG A 584 -10.02 -9.02 59.11
N LYS A 585 -11.12 -9.53 58.54
CA LYS A 585 -12.34 -9.96 59.27
C LYS A 585 -12.70 -11.44 59.04
N ARG A 586 -11.76 -12.30 58.64
CA ARG A 586 -12.01 -13.73 58.31
C ARG A 586 -11.24 -14.69 59.22
N HIS A 587 -11.67 -15.96 59.22
CA HIS A 587 -11.09 -17.08 59.99
C HIS A 587 -9.56 -17.16 59.91
N ALA A 588 -8.95 -17.64 61.01
CA ALA A 588 -7.50 -17.76 61.23
C ALA A 588 -6.73 -18.40 60.06
N SER A 589 -7.27 -19.43 59.40
CA SER A 589 -6.65 -20.05 58.21
C SER A 589 -6.31 -19.04 57.09
N ASN A 590 -7.15 -18.01 56.88
CA ASN A 590 -6.86 -16.94 55.92
C ASN A 590 -5.85 -15.91 56.44
N GLN A 591 -5.75 -15.76 57.76
CA GLN A 591 -4.74 -14.90 58.38
C GLN A 591 -3.35 -15.56 58.33
N TYR A 592 -3.28 -16.88 58.56
CA TYR A 592 -2.07 -17.68 58.33
C TYR A 592 -1.57 -17.53 56.89
N ARG A 593 -2.43 -17.77 55.89
CA ARG A 593 -2.11 -17.59 54.45
C ARG A 593 -1.49 -16.24 54.11
N ARG A 594 -2.06 -15.18 54.69
CA ARG A 594 -1.57 -13.79 54.53
C ARG A 594 -0.21 -13.58 55.21
N LEU A 595 -0.03 -14.10 56.42
CA LEU A 595 1.22 -13.99 57.17
C LEU A 595 2.33 -14.83 56.52
N GLU A 596 2.04 -16.04 56.05
CA GLU A 596 3.00 -16.88 55.32
C GLU A 596 3.49 -16.21 54.03
N TRP A 597 2.62 -15.53 53.26
CA TRP A 597 3.06 -14.72 52.11
C TRP A 597 4.00 -13.58 52.54
N THR A 598 3.69 -12.91 53.64
CA THR A 598 4.46 -11.75 54.11
C THR A 598 5.82 -12.19 54.69
N LEU A 599 5.83 -13.22 55.53
CA LEU A 599 7.01 -13.75 56.21
C LEU A 599 7.99 -14.47 55.27
N ASN A 600 7.51 -15.03 54.15
CA ASN A 600 8.39 -15.56 53.09
C ASN A 600 9.09 -14.46 52.26
N GLY A 601 8.78 -13.16 52.45
CA GLY A 601 9.46 -12.08 51.74
C GLY A 601 10.92 -11.93 52.20
N THR A 602 11.86 -11.64 51.30
CA THR A 602 13.31 -11.60 51.61
C THR A 602 13.67 -10.87 52.90
N LEU A 603 13.11 -9.67 53.14
CA LEU A 603 13.40 -8.87 54.34
C LEU A 603 12.82 -9.49 55.62
N GLN A 604 11.70 -10.22 55.53
CA GLN A 604 11.10 -10.92 56.66
C GLN A 604 11.80 -12.26 56.95
N LEU A 605 12.31 -12.95 55.93
CA LEU A 605 13.20 -14.09 56.12
C LEU A 605 14.52 -13.67 56.80
N GLN A 606 15.08 -12.52 56.41
CA GLN A 606 16.22 -11.93 57.11
C GLN A 606 15.87 -11.55 58.56
N ARG A 607 14.71 -10.92 58.79
CA ARG A 607 14.22 -10.59 60.14
C ARG A 607 14.23 -11.80 61.06
N LEU A 608 13.54 -12.87 60.64
CA LEU A 608 13.42 -14.11 61.40
C LEU A 608 14.80 -14.73 61.70
N ALA A 609 15.73 -14.70 60.74
CA ALA A 609 17.08 -15.24 60.94
C ALA A 609 17.91 -14.47 61.99
N HIS A 610 17.66 -13.18 62.20
CA HIS A 610 18.30 -12.40 63.27
C HIS A 610 17.51 -12.49 64.60
N GLU A 611 16.19 -12.48 64.54
CA GLU A 611 15.29 -12.53 65.72
C GLU A 611 15.42 -13.85 66.50
N GLU A 612 15.54 -14.98 65.81
CA GLU A 612 15.82 -16.31 66.43
C GLU A 612 17.22 -16.39 67.08
N LEU A 613 18.11 -15.44 66.78
CA LEU A 613 19.42 -15.27 67.43
C LEU A 613 19.41 -14.18 68.52
N GLY A 614 18.24 -13.60 68.83
CA GLY A 614 18.08 -12.52 69.80
C GLY A 614 18.50 -11.13 69.30
N TYR A 615 18.66 -10.94 67.99
CA TYR A 615 19.09 -9.66 67.41
C TYR A 615 17.93 -8.82 66.85
N GLY A 616 17.80 -7.62 67.40
CA GLY A 616 16.97 -6.52 66.91
C GLY A 616 15.63 -6.38 67.62
N ASP A 617 15.35 -5.17 68.11
CA ASP A 617 13.99 -4.77 68.51
C ASP A 617 13.17 -4.52 67.24
N TRP A 618 12.47 -5.55 66.78
CA TRP A 618 11.77 -5.51 65.51
C TRP A 618 10.39 -4.87 65.61
N HIS A 619 10.10 -4.00 64.65
CA HIS A 619 8.82 -3.33 64.45
C HIS A 619 8.25 -3.65 63.05
N HIS A 620 6.94 -3.51 62.87
CA HIS A 620 6.22 -3.85 61.63
C HIS A 620 6.39 -5.32 61.17
N CYS A 621 6.57 -6.26 62.12
CA CYS A 621 6.77 -7.71 61.89
C CYS A 621 5.63 -8.45 61.13
N GLY A 622 4.52 -7.76 60.84
CA GLY A 622 3.38 -8.26 60.05
C GLY A 622 3.18 -7.57 58.69
N GLU A 623 4.14 -6.74 58.26
CA GLU A 623 4.17 -5.99 56.99
C GLU A 623 5.35 -6.44 56.12
N ASP A 624 5.50 -5.97 54.88
CA ASP A 624 6.55 -6.47 53.97
C ASP A 624 7.96 -5.91 54.25
N VAL A 625 8.06 -4.85 55.06
CA VAL A 625 9.31 -4.22 55.48
C VAL A 625 9.34 -4.16 57.02
N PRO A 626 10.10 -5.03 57.70
CA PRO A 626 10.36 -4.92 59.13
C PRO A 626 11.41 -3.83 59.39
N LEU A 627 11.33 -3.19 60.56
CA LEU A 627 12.25 -2.12 60.97
C LEU A 627 12.91 -2.47 62.31
N THR A 628 14.14 -2.01 62.52
CA THR A 628 14.88 -2.10 63.79
C THR A 628 15.90 -0.95 63.84
N GLU A 629 16.15 -0.42 65.03
CA GLU A 629 17.18 0.62 65.27
C GLU A 629 18.51 0.02 65.76
N HIS A 630 18.52 -1.28 66.05
CA HIS A 630 19.66 -2.00 66.64
C HIS A 630 20.57 -2.64 65.58
N LYS A 631 21.86 -2.82 65.94
CA LYS A 631 22.84 -3.54 65.10
C LYS A 631 22.43 -5.01 64.96
N LEU A 632 22.69 -5.59 63.78
CA LEU A 632 22.37 -6.98 63.44
C LEU A 632 23.60 -7.88 63.47
N ALA A 633 23.37 -9.18 63.66
CA ALA A 633 24.41 -10.21 63.64
C ALA A 633 25.15 -10.27 62.30
N THR A 634 26.46 -10.54 62.35
CA THR A 634 27.34 -10.70 61.19
C THR A 634 27.49 -12.17 60.79
N LEU A 635 28.03 -12.44 59.59
CA LEU A 635 28.41 -13.79 59.19
C LEU A 635 29.56 -14.32 60.05
N ASP A 636 29.44 -15.56 60.49
CA ASP A 636 30.53 -16.39 61.00
C ASP A 636 31.38 -16.89 59.82
N LEU A 637 32.69 -16.99 60.01
CA LEU A 637 33.66 -17.42 59.00
C LEU A 637 34.53 -18.60 59.50
N GLU A 638 34.27 -19.15 60.69
CA GLU A 638 35.02 -20.29 61.24
C GLU A 638 34.73 -21.60 60.49
N ASP A 639 33.50 -21.78 59.98
CA ASP A 639 33.09 -22.91 59.13
C ASP A 639 32.54 -22.40 57.79
N LEU A 640 33.35 -22.55 56.73
CA LEU A 640 33.02 -22.12 55.37
C LEU A 640 32.07 -23.08 54.63
N ASP A 641 31.98 -24.34 55.06
CA ASP A 641 31.03 -25.32 54.51
C ASP A 641 29.65 -25.24 55.20
N HIS A 642 29.60 -24.64 56.40
CA HIS A 642 28.37 -24.41 57.15
C HIS A 642 28.28 -22.99 57.76
N PRO A 643 28.27 -21.93 56.92
CA PRO A 643 28.24 -20.54 57.40
C PRO A 643 26.97 -20.22 58.19
N ARG A 644 27.14 -19.53 59.31
CA ARG A 644 26.08 -19.08 60.24
C ARG A 644 26.12 -17.57 60.44
N LEU A 645 25.15 -17.04 61.19
CA LEU A 645 25.23 -15.70 61.76
C LEU A 645 25.74 -15.81 63.20
N GLN A 646 26.68 -14.94 63.59
CA GLN A 646 27.37 -14.99 64.88
C GLN A 646 26.86 -13.92 65.84
N VAL A 647 26.80 -14.27 67.13
CA VAL A 647 26.46 -13.37 68.24
C VAL A 647 27.67 -12.46 68.53
N THR A 648 27.62 -11.21 68.08
CA THR A 648 28.66 -10.21 68.39
C THR A 648 28.61 -9.83 69.88
N SER A 649 29.65 -10.22 70.64
CA SER A 649 29.78 -10.06 72.10
C SER A 649 30.09 -8.63 72.57
N ALA A 650 29.28 -7.66 72.13
CA ALA A 650 29.44 -6.23 72.42
C ALA A 650 28.37 -5.65 73.38
N ALA A 651 27.67 -6.53 74.13
CA ALA A 651 26.51 -6.17 74.95
C ALA A 651 26.61 -6.62 76.43
N GLU A 652 27.82 -6.90 76.93
CA GLU A 652 28.05 -7.33 78.32
C GLU A 652 29.13 -6.48 79.01
N HIS A 653 28.81 -5.21 79.29
CA HIS A 653 29.50 -4.41 80.31
C HIS A 653 28.62 -3.21 80.74
N ASP A 654 27.68 -3.46 81.66
CA ASP A 654 27.07 -2.38 82.44
C ASP A 654 26.68 -2.84 83.86
N LYS A 655 27.54 -2.52 84.83
CA LYS A 655 27.31 -2.60 86.28
C LYS A 655 28.09 -1.47 86.96
N PRO A 656 27.46 -0.65 87.82
CA PRO A 656 28.08 0.55 88.37
C PRO A 656 28.86 0.32 89.68
N SER A 657 29.58 1.38 90.09
CA SER A 657 30.42 1.57 91.29
C SER A 657 31.77 0.81 91.31
N GLU A 658 32.87 1.35 91.86
CA GLU A 658 33.05 2.61 92.61
C GLU A 658 34.43 3.30 92.34
N HIS A 659 34.80 4.31 93.11
CA HIS A 659 35.80 5.35 92.80
C HIS A 659 37.28 5.05 93.18
N THR A 660 38.23 5.33 92.25
CA THR A 660 39.54 6.07 92.37
C THR A 660 40.56 5.73 93.51
N PRO A 661 41.86 6.13 93.45
CA PRO A 661 42.59 6.93 92.46
C PRO A 661 44.00 6.44 91.99
N GLU A 662 44.57 7.20 91.04
CA GLU A 662 46.01 7.56 90.78
C GLU A 662 47.17 6.61 91.19
N MET A 663 48.23 6.44 90.37
CA MET A 663 49.21 7.50 90.05
C MET A 663 50.03 7.26 88.74
N GLN A 664 50.75 8.30 88.31
CA GLN A 664 51.49 8.47 87.04
C GLN A 664 52.88 7.79 87.00
N LEU A 665 53.40 7.54 85.78
CA LEU A 665 54.70 8.09 85.33
C LEU A 665 54.76 8.20 83.79
N SER A 666 55.77 8.88 83.25
CA SER A 666 55.71 9.62 81.98
C SER A 666 56.81 9.34 80.95
N GLU A 667 56.44 9.41 79.66
CA GLU A 667 57.24 10.00 78.55
C GLU A 667 58.52 9.28 78.05
N PRO A 668 59.19 9.72 76.93
CA PRO A 668 58.87 10.84 75.99
C PRO A 668 58.93 10.53 74.46
N VAL A 669 58.33 11.43 73.63
CA VAL A 669 58.82 12.01 72.32
C VAL A 669 59.19 11.05 71.14
N SER A 670 58.93 11.31 69.85
CA SER A 670 58.66 12.56 69.08
C SER A 670 57.57 12.42 67.99
N GLN A 671 57.05 13.56 67.55
CA GLN A 671 56.22 13.77 66.35
C GLN A 671 57.06 13.90 65.06
N VAL A 672 56.43 13.69 63.89
CA VAL A 672 56.49 14.56 62.70
C VAL A 672 55.12 14.53 62.00
N ASN A 673 54.61 15.68 61.55
CA ASN A 673 53.44 15.81 60.66
C ASN A 673 53.89 16.21 59.25
N THR A 674 53.19 15.78 58.18
CA THR A 674 52.36 16.65 57.31
C THR A 674 51.69 15.84 56.16
N ALA A 675 50.69 16.45 55.50
CA ALA A 675 49.91 15.88 54.40
C ALA A 675 50.49 16.20 53.01
N VAL A 676 49.89 15.62 51.94
CA VAL A 676 49.49 16.24 50.64
C VAL A 676 49.20 15.14 49.57
N HIS A 677 48.37 15.46 48.56
CA HIS A 677 48.08 14.63 47.37
C HIS A 677 49.24 14.69 46.34
N GLU A 678 49.40 13.65 45.51
CA GLU A 678 49.25 13.72 44.02
C GLU A 678 49.57 12.37 43.34
N ASP A 679 49.20 12.31 42.05
CA ASP A 679 49.44 11.34 40.95
C ASP A 679 50.57 10.29 41.11
N ALA A 680 50.44 9.01 40.73
CA ALA A 680 50.00 8.38 39.48
C ALA A 680 51.01 8.46 38.31
N ASP A 681 51.66 7.34 37.94
CA ASP A 681 51.61 6.73 36.59
C ASP A 681 52.24 5.30 36.55
N ALA A 682 51.87 4.51 35.52
CA ALA A 682 52.56 3.40 34.79
C ALA A 682 53.39 2.29 35.53
N SER A 683 53.78 1.13 34.95
CA SER A 683 53.68 0.57 33.58
C SER A 683 53.66 -0.98 33.59
N GLN A 684 53.03 -1.62 32.58
CA GLN A 684 53.55 -2.77 31.76
C GLN A 684 54.04 -4.10 32.42
N ASP A 685 54.28 -5.25 31.75
CA ASP A 685 54.25 -5.73 30.34
C ASP A 685 54.13 -7.28 30.34
N LEU A 686 53.95 -8.10 29.28
CA LEU A 686 53.72 -7.94 27.82
C LEU A 686 52.30 -8.53 27.49
N GLN A 687 51.95 -9.53 26.65
CA GLN A 687 52.60 -10.37 25.61
C GLN A 687 51.52 -11.07 24.72
N ASP A 688 51.87 -11.99 23.80
CA ASP A 688 51.96 -11.79 22.33
C ASP A 688 50.89 -12.72 21.67
N GLU A 689 50.58 -12.78 20.36
CA GLU A 689 51.13 -12.28 19.08
C GLU A 689 49.90 -12.15 18.10
N SER A 690 49.89 -11.72 16.82
CA SER A 690 50.93 -11.45 15.81
C SER A 690 50.47 -10.42 14.72
N SER A 691 50.87 -10.65 13.46
CA SER A 691 50.84 -9.82 12.24
C SER A 691 49.55 -9.91 11.39
N GLY A 692 49.26 -8.95 10.49
CA GLY A 692 49.90 -7.64 10.27
C GLY A 692 49.62 -7.00 8.88
N ASN A 693 49.83 -5.69 8.81
CA ASN A 693 50.12 -4.81 7.63
C ASN A 693 49.15 -4.77 6.41
N ASP A 694 49.04 -3.67 5.65
CA ASP A 694 49.81 -2.41 5.62
C ASP A 694 48.97 -1.16 5.23
N SER A 695 49.59 0.03 5.37
CA SER A 695 49.34 1.41 4.88
C SER A 695 48.25 1.72 3.81
N GLY A 696 47.72 2.95 3.72
CA GLY A 696 47.94 4.16 4.55
C GLY A 696 47.59 5.48 3.82
N ASP A 697 47.16 6.50 4.59
CA ASP A 697 47.13 7.96 4.31
C ASP A 697 46.38 8.56 3.07
N ALA A 698 45.92 9.83 3.04
CA ALA A 698 45.48 10.80 4.07
C ALA A 698 44.88 12.09 3.40
N VAL A 699 44.54 13.11 4.22
CA VAL A 699 44.49 14.58 3.91
C VAL A 699 43.27 15.22 3.18
N SER A 700 42.39 15.81 4.02
CA SER A 700 41.77 17.17 3.92
C SER A 700 40.64 17.54 2.93
N SER A 701 39.87 18.55 3.37
CA SER A 701 39.00 19.45 2.58
C SER A 701 39.55 20.88 2.64
N PRO A 702 39.14 21.79 1.73
CA PRO A 702 38.79 23.14 2.21
C PRO A 702 37.67 23.90 1.44
N ILE A 703 36.84 24.63 2.21
CA ILE A 703 36.40 26.04 2.06
C ILE A 703 35.59 26.49 0.79
N PRO A 704 34.50 27.28 0.96
CA PRO A 704 33.70 27.87 -0.14
C PRO A 704 34.13 29.29 -0.56
N ILE A 705 33.51 29.84 -1.62
CA ILE A 705 33.69 31.22 -2.12
C ILE A 705 32.32 31.87 -2.39
N SER A 706 32.25 33.20 -2.26
CA SER A 706 31.13 34.08 -2.61
C SER A 706 31.65 35.36 -3.26
N GLU A 707 30.93 35.95 -4.22
CA GLU A 707 30.76 37.41 -4.38
C GLU A 707 29.73 37.77 -5.48
N ASP A 708 29.33 39.05 -5.51
CA ASP A 708 28.28 39.62 -6.36
C ASP A 708 28.79 40.08 -7.75
N GLU A 709 27.86 40.30 -8.70
CA GLU A 709 27.93 41.47 -9.56
C GLU A 709 26.53 41.95 -10.02
N GLN A 710 26.36 43.26 -10.20
CA GLN A 710 25.05 43.90 -10.42
C GLN A 710 25.20 45.18 -11.25
N HIS A 711 24.62 45.26 -12.46
CA HIS A 711 24.53 46.53 -13.20
C HIS A 711 23.33 46.66 -14.16
N HIS A 712 22.43 47.59 -13.82
CA HIS A 712 21.90 48.71 -14.63
C HIS A 712 22.52 48.98 -16.03
N ILE A 713 21.86 49.56 -17.06
CA ILE A 713 20.53 50.21 -17.29
C ILE A 713 20.31 50.27 -18.83
N GLU A 714 19.07 50.31 -19.35
CA GLU A 714 18.56 51.37 -20.26
C GLU A 714 17.10 51.21 -20.69
N THR A 715 16.46 52.33 -21.05
CA THR A 715 15.04 52.48 -21.41
C THR A 715 14.86 52.83 -22.88
N GLY A 716 13.81 52.32 -23.53
CA GLY A 716 13.37 52.77 -24.86
C GLY A 716 11.85 52.84 -24.96
N ALA A 717 11.31 53.93 -25.50
CA ALA A 717 9.86 54.18 -25.61
C ALA A 717 9.48 55.02 -26.85
N ALA A 718 8.21 54.94 -27.26
CA ALA A 718 7.62 55.53 -28.47
C ALA A 718 8.14 54.91 -29.80
N ILE A 719 7.43 54.92 -30.93
CA ILE A 719 6.46 55.89 -31.48
C ILE A 719 5.19 55.20 -32.05
N GLN A 720 4.12 55.98 -32.28
CA GLN A 720 2.83 55.51 -32.78
C GLN A 720 2.82 55.10 -34.27
N SER A 721 1.84 54.28 -34.64
CA SER A 721 1.01 54.57 -35.82
C SER A 721 -0.47 54.26 -35.53
N SER A 722 -1.35 55.08 -36.06
CA SER A 722 -2.82 54.90 -36.03
C SER A 722 -3.32 54.72 -37.46
N ILE A 723 -4.53 54.16 -37.64
CA ILE A 723 -5.55 54.62 -38.63
C ILE A 723 -6.86 53.81 -38.54
N ASN A 724 -7.96 54.55 -38.41
CA ASN A 724 -9.37 54.29 -38.82
C ASN A 724 -10.17 53.06 -38.32
N ASP A 725 -11.20 53.36 -37.50
CA ASP A 725 -12.55 52.79 -37.63
C ASP A 725 -13.20 53.17 -38.99
N PRO A 726 -14.31 52.54 -39.41
CA PRO A 726 -15.61 53.17 -39.10
C PRO A 726 -16.80 52.21 -38.83
N GLU A 727 -17.89 52.84 -38.35
CA GLU A 727 -19.31 52.46 -38.51
C GLU A 727 -19.90 51.26 -37.74
N SER A 728 -20.70 51.61 -36.72
CA SER A 728 -21.97 50.95 -36.39
C SER A 728 -23.11 51.79 -36.97
N PRO A 729 -24.18 51.16 -37.49
CA PRO A 729 -25.42 50.99 -36.70
C PRO A 729 -25.92 49.51 -36.80
N GLU A 730 -27.11 49.08 -36.35
CA GLU A 730 -28.29 49.78 -35.84
C GLU A 730 -29.08 48.95 -34.80
N ARG A 731 -30.02 49.60 -34.10
CA ARG A 731 -31.03 48.95 -33.22
C ARG A 731 -32.21 48.39 -34.03
N GLN A 732 -32.65 47.19 -33.69
CA GLN A 732 -34.08 46.81 -33.54
C GLN A 732 -34.12 45.50 -32.71
N SER A 733 -34.83 45.40 -31.59
CA SER A 733 -36.27 45.57 -31.32
C SER A 733 -36.97 44.22 -31.26
N SER A 734 -37.50 43.92 -30.07
CA SER A 734 -38.35 42.77 -29.77
C SER A 734 -39.60 42.69 -30.65
N THR A 735 -40.06 41.47 -30.92
CA THR A 735 -41.50 41.18 -31.06
C THR A 735 -41.80 39.81 -30.44
N VAL A 736 -42.85 39.73 -29.65
CA VAL A 736 -43.38 38.50 -29.05
C VAL A 736 -44.71 38.21 -29.72
N GLN A 737 -44.93 36.97 -30.19
CA GLN A 737 -46.29 36.47 -30.35
C GLN A 737 -46.36 34.94 -30.27
N GLN A 738 -47.45 34.46 -29.69
CA GLN A 738 -47.84 33.05 -29.62
C GLN A 738 -48.97 32.81 -30.63
N THR A 739 -48.93 31.66 -31.31
CA THR A 739 -50.08 30.78 -31.61
C THR A 739 -49.53 29.39 -31.89
#